data_AF-A0A3D6C1Z1-F1
#
_entry.id   AF-A0A3D6C1Z1-F1
#
_cell.length_a   1.000
_cell.length_b   1.000
_cell.length_c   1.000
_cell.angle_alpha   90.00
_cell.angle_beta   90.00
_cell.angle_gamma   90.00
#
_symmetry.space_group_name_H-M   'P 1'
#
loop_
_entity.id
_entity.type
_entity.pdbx_description
1 polymer ?
#
loop_
_entity_poly.entity_id
_entity_poly.type
_entity_poly.pdbx_seq_one_letter_code
_entity_poly.pdbx_strand_id
1 'polypeptide(L)'
;SAGDHYGGLKAAGLDLGKSFRGIDTLYAGDDCALARLALPDTATSTMTGFSLHPGLLDSALQAASCLFSGSGDFELAIPFSLKTVEIYSGTTSPMWSFARKTDQAQTFDVELYDDSGRLCVRVYKIAFRKPRFEADRETKTLTLRPLWKEEAAAPLPDPSYRRHLVLACEMDGVSEKDLADFLTDAEVRVLPAADSETVDGRFQAYAIQAFQEIQAFIRSASKAGPEKKSGKTLIQLVVTGGGEDPWLYGLSGLLKTAGLENPGLVCQLIDMDPTASGKDIPGSIGDRLRENMAHPGDRMVRYAGGIRWVERIEEVDTDTSGFTLSDECVCLITGGLGGLGLIFSKEIVERVKRPTLILTGRSEPDSEAKAKIDRLKTAGARVEYLQADVGDKDEVQALIDHIRRAYGPLTGVIHSAGCIRDNFILNKSVDECEKVMAPKVRGLVNLDGATLDQPLDFFVIFSSMAGSLGNIGQADYACANAFAGGYAAYRNRLVEEGLRQGKTVSIHWPLWKEGGMTVGAETEEMMRRNMGMTAMETGAGIRGFYRSVAAGFPHIMVIQGDATAIRRKLVDSAMVSTVQIPSRQTPSSEVPGDDAADNDLRQRIRAMLIRDVAQVMGISEDTIDGNVALEKYGFDSISMTEFTNTLNAEQSIDLAPTVFFEYPDVDSLSAHLAMEYRTAFSGRLAGTETVQAAALLPLQGAVPAERIVRQKRSRFTALKAGRSGVFPADEPVAIVGISGRFPKAGDTEAFWENLAKGQHCITEIPEDRWDWKAFCGNSGADGRQTPVKWGGFIDGVAEFDPSFFEISPREAELMDPQQRLMMIHVWKAIEDAGICPGNLAGTKTGLFMGTGGNQYAEILAKAKVPVEGYTSTGSVPSIGPNRMSYFLDIHGPSEPVETSCSSSLIAIHRAVEAMANGSCDMAIVGGVNTIITPGFHLSFANAGMLSKDGKCKTFSDQADGYVRGEGVGVLFLKKLSRAEQSGDHIYGVIRSTAVNHGGRASSLTAPNPKAQTEVLVQAWRKAGIDPRSIGYIEAHGTGTV
;
A
#
# COMPACT_ATOMS: atom_id res chain seq x y z
N SER A 1 22.01 -19.66 -42.41
CA SER A 1 22.60 -18.33 -42.68
C SER A 1 22.01 -17.30 -41.70
N ALA A 2 22.55 -16.08 -41.59
CA ALA A 2 21.95 -15.04 -40.75
C ALA A 2 20.48 -14.73 -41.15
N GLY A 3 20.19 -14.73 -42.46
CA GLY A 3 18.83 -14.55 -42.97
C GLY A 3 17.85 -15.64 -42.49
N ASP A 4 18.29 -16.91 -42.48
CA ASP A 4 17.46 -18.02 -41.99
C ASP A 4 17.19 -17.91 -40.49
N HIS A 5 18.17 -17.43 -39.71
CA HIS A 5 18.02 -17.27 -38.26
C HIS A 5 16.97 -16.20 -37.90
N TYR A 6 17.06 -15.01 -38.48
CA TYR A 6 16.06 -13.95 -38.24
C TYR A 6 14.70 -14.29 -38.86
N GLY A 7 14.66 -15.03 -39.96
CA GLY A 7 13.43 -15.59 -40.52
C GLY A 7 12.74 -16.55 -39.55
N GLY A 8 13.50 -17.44 -38.91
CA GLY A 8 13.03 -18.37 -37.89
C GLY A 8 12.50 -17.67 -36.63
N LEU A 9 13.24 -16.71 -36.09
CA LEU A 9 12.78 -15.91 -34.94
C LEU A 9 11.47 -15.16 -35.24
N LYS A 10 11.36 -14.58 -36.44
CA LYS A 10 10.13 -13.89 -36.86
C LYS A 10 8.95 -14.85 -37.01
N ALA A 11 9.16 -16.04 -37.57
CA ALA A 11 8.13 -17.07 -37.67
C ALA A 11 7.66 -17.58 -36.28
N ALA A 12 8.57 -17.57 -35.30
CA ALA A 12 8.27 -17.95 -33.92
C ALA A 12 7.68 -16.80 -33.06
N GLY A 13 7.39 -15.63 -33.67
CA GLY A 13 6.71 -14.51 -33.01
C GLY A 13 7.61 -13.37 -32.53
N LEU A 14 8.92 -13.39 -32.82
CA LEU A 14 9.88 -12.36 -32.41
C LEU A 14 10.42 -11.58 -33.63
N ASP A 15 9.89 -10.37 -33.87
CA ASP A 15 10.39 -9.47 -34.94
C ASP A 15 11.38 -8.43 -34.36
N LEU A 16 12.67 -8.74 -34.45
CA LEU A 16 13.74 -7.86 -33.98
C LEU A 16 13.96 -6.67 -34.92
N GLY A 17 14.09 -5.46 -34.36
CA GLY A 17 14.41 -4.25 -35.13
C GLY A 17 15.79 -4.34 -35.83
N LYS A 18 15.99 -3.55 -36.90
CA LYS A 18 17.21 -3.61 -37.73
C LYS A 18 18.51 -3.42 -36.93
N SER A 19 18.50 -2.60 -35.88
CA SER A 19 19.66 -2.35 -35.00
C SER A 19 20.06 -3.55 -34.12
N PHE A 20 19.18 -4.54 -33.96
CA PHE A 20 19.39 -5.76 -33.17
C PHE A 20 19.67 -7.00 -34.03
N ARG A 21 19.91 -6.80 -35.33
CA ARG A 21 20.23 -7.87 -36.29
C ARG A 21 21.73 -7.94 -36.59
N GLY A 22 22.56 -8.12 -35.55
CA GLY A 22 24.02 -8.03 -35.64
C GLY A 22 24.77 -9.33 -35.98
N ILE A 23 24.10 -10.49 -36.03
CA ILE A 23 24.71 -11.74 -36.52
C ILE A 23 24.97 -11.64 -38.03
N ASP A 24 26.24 -11.66 -38.43
CA ASP A 24 26.69 -11.71 -39.83
C ASP A 24 26.77 -13.16 -40.31
N THR A 25 27.46 -14.02 -39.53
CA THR A 25 27.60 -15.45 -39.83
C THR A 25 27.41 -16.26 -38.56
N LEU A 26 26.72 -17.41 -38.64
CA LEU A 26 26.46 -18.31 -37.52
C LEU A 26 26.79 -19.75 -37.91
N TYR A 27 27.56 -20.42 -37.07
CA TYR A 27 27.86 -21.84 -37.10
C TYR A 27 27.33 -22.46 -35.81
N ALA A 28 26.44 -23.45 -35.92
CA ALA A 28 25.89 -24.15 -34.76
C ALA A 28 26.23 -25.64 -34.87
N GLY A 29 26.74 -26.22 -33.78
CA GLY A 29 26.87 -27.66 -33.57
C GLY A 29 25.96 -28.11 -32.42
N ASP A 30 26.12 -29.36 -31.98
CA ASP A 30 25.21 -29.98 -30.98
C ASP A 30 25.32 -29.32 -29.59
N ASP A 31 26.52 -28.91 -29.19
CA ASP A 31 26.79 -28.38 -27.83
C ASP A 31 27.44 -26.97 -27.82
N CYS A 32 27.77 -26.41 -29.00
CA CYS A 32 28.39 -25.10 -29.11
C CYS A 32 28.00 -24.35 -30.39
N ALA A 33 28.01 -23.02 -30.31
CA ALA A 33 27.72 -22.12 -31.43
C ALA A 33 28.81 -21.05 -31.53
N LEU A 34 29.24 -20.77 -32.75
CA LEU A 34 30.19 -19.71 -33.06
C LEU A 34 29.52 -18.73 -34.02
N ALA A 35 29.46 -17.46 -33.65
CA ALA A 35 28.90 -16.40 -34.49
C ALA A 35 29.90 -15.27 -34.71
N ARG A 36 29.96 -14.77 -35.94
CA ARG A 36 30.56 -13.49 -36.25
C ARG A 36 29.49 -12.42 -36.15
N LEU A 37 29.76 -11.41 -35.33
CA LEU A 37 28.87 -10.30 -35.05
C LEU A 37 29.43 -9.02 -35.66
N ALA A 38 28.58 -8.25 -36.32
CA ALA A 38 28.90 -6.92 -36.85
C ALA A 38 27.67 -6.03 -36.70
N LEU A 39 27.87 -4.78 -36.30
CA LEU A 39 26.75 -3.86 -36.25
C LEU A 39 26.24 -3.52 -37.65
N PRO A 40 24.91 -3.54 -37.84
CA PRO A 40 24.31 -3.05 -39.07
C PRO A 40 24.57 -1.55 -39.26
N ASP A 41 24.61 -1.09 -40.51
CA ASP A 41 24.84 0.32 -40.87
C ASP A 41 23.94 1.31 -40.12
N THR A 42 22.73 0.88 -39.75
CA THR A 42 21.77 1.68 -38.97
C THR A 42 22.18 1.94 -37.52
N ALA A 43 23.16 1.20 -37.00
CA ALA A 43 23.62 1.25 -35.60
C ALA A 43 25.14 1.47 -35.49
N THR A 44 25.90 1.50 -36.58
CA THR A 44 27.37 1.69 -36.53
C THR A 44 27.77 3.02 -35.88
N SER A 45 26.95 4.06 -36.04
CA SER A 45 27.18 5.38 -35.42
C SER A 45 27.02 5.40 -33.90
N THR A 46 26.42 4.38 -33.28
CA THR A 46 26.21 4.30 -31.83
C THR A 46 27.32 3.54 -31.08
N MET A 47 28.34 3.04 -31.79
CA MET A 47 29.44 2.26 -31.19
C MET A 47 30.16 2.95 -30.04
N THR A 48 30.41 4.25 -30.14
CA THR A 48 31.17 4.99 -29.12
C THR A 48 30.33 5.33 -27.88
N GLY A 49 29.02 5.10 -27.92
CA GLY A 49 28.10 5.41 -26.82
C GLY A 49 28.02 4.35 -25.73
N PHE A 50 28.56 3.14 -25.97
CA PHE A 50 28.39 2.00 -25.06
C PHE A 50 29.67 1.19 -24.92
N SER A 51 30.04 0.84 -23.67
CA SER A 51 31.12 -0.12 -23.42
C SER A 51 30.71 -1.54 -23.82
N LEU A 52 29.46 -1.93 -23.56
CA LEU A 52 28.83 -3.14 -24.11
C LEU A 52 27.70 -2.72 -25.03
N HIS A 53 27.91 -2.80 -26.34
CA HIS A 53 26.91 -2.35 -27.28
C HIS A 53 25.67 -3.28 -27.25
N PRO A 54 24.47 -2.77 -26.94
CA PRO A 54 23.27 -3.61 -26.74
C PRO A 54 22.96 -4.52 -27.94
N GLY A 55 23.09 -4.01 -29.16
CA GLY A 55 22.87 -4.81 -30.37
C GLY A 55 23.87 -5.95 -30.57
N LEU A 56 25.13 -5.79 -30.13
CA LEU A 56 26.15 -6.85 -30.22
C LEU A 56 25.99 -7.88 -29.11
N LEU A 57 25.69 -7.42 -27.89
CA LEU A 57 25.43 -8.32 -26.77
C LEU A 57 24.17 -9.17 -27.02
N ASP A 58 23.08 -8.56 -27.46
CA ASP A 58 21.85 -9.27 -27.81
C ASP A 58 22.09 -10.26 -28.96
N SER A 59 22.85 -9.87 -29.99
CA SER A 59 23.23 -10.78 -31.08
C SER A 59 24.06 -11.99 -30.59
N ALA A 60 24.85 -11.83 -29.53
CA ALA A 60 25.58 -12.94 -28.90
C ALA A 60 24.64 -13.91 -28.17
N LEU A 61 23.61 -13.39 -27.49
CA LEU A 61 22.59 -14.20 -26.82
C LEU A 61 21.67 -14.90 -27.82
N GLN A 62 21.31 -14.21 -28.91
CA GLN A 62 20.60 -14.80 -30.06
C GLN A 62 21.39 -15.97 -30.65
N ALA A 63 22.70 -15.81 -30.84
CA ALA A 63 23.56 -16.90 -31.32
C ALA A 63 23.57 -18.11 -30.35
N ALA A 64 23.53 -17.88 -29.04
CA ALA A 64 23.43 -18.93 -28.04
C ALA A 64 22.06 -19.64 -28.05
N SER A 65 20.97 -18.91 -28.33
CA SER A 65 19.60 -19.48 -28.40
C SER A 65 19.46 -20.58 -29.46
N CYS A 66 20.31 -20.61 -30.48
CA CYS A 66 20.33 -21.66 -31.48
C CYS A 66 20.68 -23.04 -30.91
N LEU A 67 21.40 -23.09 -29.79
CA LEU A 67 21.71 -24.34 -29.08
C LEU A 67 20.53 -24.90 -28.28
N PHE A 68 19.42 -24.17 -28.24
CA PHE A 68 18.16 -24.58 -27.63
C PHE A 68 17.28 -25.38 -28.59
N SER A 69 17.39 -25.10 -29.89
CA SER A 69 16.63 -25.79 -30.93
C SER A 69 17.34 -27.09 -31.33
N GLY A 70 16.79 -28.25 -30.96
CA GLY A 70 17.24 -29.54 -31.48
C GLY A 70 17.11 -29.57 -33.02
N SER A 71 18.01 -30.27 -33.70
CA SER A 71 18.12 -30.31 -35.17
C SER A 71 16.77 -30.50 -35.88
N GLY A 72 16.13 -29.42 -36.32
CA GLY A 72 14.94 -29.48 -37.19
C GLY A 72 13.95 -28.31 -37.07
N ASP A 73 13.58 -27.88 -35.86
CA ASP A 73 12.50 -26.88 -35.64
C ASP A 73 13.00 -25.67 -34.85
N PHE A 74 12.66 -24.45 -35.31
CA PHE A 74 12.98 -23.19 -34.61
C PHE A 74 12.05 -23.02 -33.41
N GLU A 75 12.56 -23.27 -32.19
CA GLU A 75 11.81 -23.00 -30.95
C GLU A 75 12.24 -21.65 -30.34
N LEU A 76 11.27 -20.79 -30.03
CA LEU A 76 11.54 -19.50 -29.39
C LEU A 76 11.96 -19.70 -27.93
N ALA A 77 13.18 -19.27 -27.60
CA ALA A 77 13.73 -19.28 -26.25
C ALA A 77 14.35 -17.91 -25.95
N ILE A 78 14.00 -17.33 -24.79
CA ILE A 78 14.43 -15.99 -24.40
C ILE A 78 15.36 -16.10 -23.18
N PRO A 79 16.47 -15.34 -23.12
CA PRO A 79 17.29 -15.27 -21.92
C PRO A 79 16.47 -14.76 -20.73
N PHE A 80 16.49 -15.46 -19.60
CA PHE A 80 15.71 -15.11 -18.42
C PHE A 80 16.57 -14.79 -17.19
N SER A 81 17.68 -15.52 -17.00
CA SER A 81 18.61 -15.27 -15.90
C SER A 81 20.04 -15.58 -16.32
N LEU A 82 21.01 -14.97 -15.62
CA LEU A 82 22.43 -15.27 -15.77
C LEU A 82 23.10 -15.21 -14.40
N LYS A 83 24.22 -15.92 -14.21
CA LYS A 83 24.93 -15.93 -12.92
C LYS A 83 25.96 -14.81 -12.81
N THR A 84 26.75 -14.58 -13.86
CA THR A 84 27.87 -13.63 -13.81
C THR A 84 28.17 -13.08 -15.20
N VAL A 85 28.53 -11.79 -15.29
CA VAL A 85 29.12 -11.18 -16.48
C VAL A 85 30.47 -10.60 -16.10
N GLU A 86 31.53 -10.99 -16.81
CA GLU A 86 32.88 -10.48 -16.66
C GLU A 86 33.22 -9.62 -17.90
N ILE A 87 33.65 -8.39 -17.69
CA ILE A 87 33.99 -7.44 -18.75
C ILE A 87 35.49 -7.16 -18.69
N TYR A 88 36.22 -7.61 -19.70
CA TYR A 88 37.67 -7.40 -19.83
C TYR A 88 37.98 -6.20 -20.73
N SER A 89 37.16 -5.97 -21.75
CA SER A 89 37.20 -4.79 -22.62
C SER A 89 35.85 -4.57 -23.32
N GLY A 90 35.65 -3.40 -23.94
CA GLY A 90 34.40 -3.09 -24.61
C GLY A 90 34.16 -3.92 -25.88
N THR A 91 32.90 -4.01 -26.32
CA THR A 91 32.53 -4.73 -27.56
C THR A 91 33.09 -4.05 -28.80
N THR A 92 33.57 -4.83 -29.77
CA THR A 92 34.05 -4.35 -31.08
C THR A 92 33.10 -4.74 -32.20
N SER A 93 33.15 -4.04 -33.32
CA SER A 93 32.45 -4.42 -34.56
C SER A 93 33.46 -4.43 -35.71
N PRO A 94 33.82 -5.59 -36.27
CA PRO A 94 33.29 -6.93 -35.97
C PRO A 94 33.80 -7.51 -34.64
N MET A 95 33.13 -8.55 -34.15
CA MET A 95 33.57 -9.41 -33.04
C MET A 95 33.04 -10.83 -33.19
N TRP A 96 33.54 -11.76 -32.38
CA TRP A 96 33.15 -13.16 -32.38
C TRP A 96 32.45 -13.54 -31.08
N SER A 97 31.40 -14.34 -31.16
CA SER A 97 30.68 -14.91 -30.04
C SER A 97 30.81 -16.42 -30.06
N PHE A 98 31.28 -17.00 -28.96
CA PHE A 98 31.37 -18.43 -28.75
C PHE A 98 30.46 -18.83 -27.59
N ALA A 99 29.41 -19.58 -27.88
CA ALA A 99 28.46 -20.08 -26.90
C ALA A 99 28.63 -21.59 -26.72
N ARG A 100 28.53 -22.08 -25.47
CA ARG A 100 28.67 -23.50 -25.14
C ARG A 100 27.68 -23.92 -24.05
N LYS A 101 27.12 -25.12 -24.19
CA LYS A 101 26.24 -25.74 -23.19
C LYS A 101 27.02 -26.20 -21.96
N THR A 102 26.46 -26.01 -20.75
CA THR A 102 27.19 -26.23 -19.48
C THR A 102 26.75 -27.42 -18.64
N ASP A 103 25.52 -27.94 -18.80
CA ASP A 103 24.96 -29.27 -18.41
C ASP A 103 23.43 -29.17 -18.15
N GLN A 104 22.74 -30.31 -17.99
CA GLN A 104 21.29 -30.68 -18.10
C GLN A 104 20.13 -29.66 -17.86
N ALA A 105 20.34 -28.44 -17.37
CA ALA A 105 19.30 -27.47 -16.99
C ALA A 105 19.13 -26.27 -17.96
N GLN A 106 19.36 -26.45 -19.26
CA GLN A 106 19.19 -25.40 -20.29
C GLN A 106 20.01 -24.11 -20.04
N THR A 107 21.22 -24.25 -19.49
CA THR A 107 22.17 -23.14 -19.26
C THR A 107 23.35 -23.16 -20.24
N PHE A 108 23.80 -21.97 -20.63
CA PHE A 108 24.91 -21.76 -21.57
C PHE A 108 25.95 -20.78 -21.00
N ASP A 109 27.19 -20.88 -21.48
CA ASP A 109 28.21 -19.86 -21.31
C ASP A 109 28.41 -19.16 -22.67
N VAL A 110 28.56 -17.83 -22.67
CA VAL A 110 28.79 -17.03 -23.88
C VAL A 110 30.04 -16.19 -23.70
N GLU A 111 31.01 -16.35 -24.59
CA GLU A 111 32.27 -15.63 -24.61
C GLU A 111 32.37 -14.78 -25.88
N LEU A 112 32.79 -13.53 -25.71
CA LEU A 112 32.93 -12.54 -26.78
C LEU A 112 34.40 -12.22 -27.01
N TYR A 113 34.87 -12.35 -28.24
CA TYR A 113 36.26 -12.11 -28.64
C TYR A 113 36.36 -11.02 -29.70
N ASP A 114 37.41 -10.20 -29.65
CA ASP A 114 37.74 -9.30 -30.77
C ASP A 114 38.29 -10.07 -31.98
N ASP A 115 38.49 -9.38 -33.11
CA ASP A 115 38.99 -10.00 -34.36
C ASP A 115 40.45 -10.48 -34.26
N SER A 116 41.16 -10.14 -33.17
CA SER A 116 42.49 -10.67 -32.85
C SER A 116 42.46 -11.90 -31.93
N GLY A 117 41.27 -12.33 -31.50
CA GLY A 117 41.08 -13.48 -30.62
C GLY A 117 41.24 -13.16 -29.12
N ARG A 118 41.22 -11.89 -28.73
CA ARG A 118 41.27 -11.50 -27.30
C ARG A 118 39.88 -11.54 -26.70
N LEU A 119 39.73 -12.15 -25.53
CA LEU A 119 38.47 -12.20 -24.79
C LEU A 119 38.09 -10.81 -24.29
N CYS A 120 36.92 -10.33 -24.70
CA CYS A 120 36.36 -9.04 -24.33
C CYS A 120 35.31 -9.17 -23.22
N VAL A 121 34.40 -10.14 -23.32
CA VAL A 121 33.29 -10.33 -22.37
C VAL A 121 33.05 -11.81 -22.16
N ARG A 122 32.71 -12.21 -20.93
CA ARG A 122 32.23 -13.55 -20.62
C ARG A 122 30.91 -13.46 -19.86
N VAL A 123 29.90 -14.18 -20.32
CA VAL A 123 28.60 -14.36 -19.67
C VAL A 123 28.50 -15.80 -19.22
N TYR A 124 28.40 -16.02 -17.90
CA TYR A 124 28.46 -17.34 -17.29
C TYR A 124 27.08 -17.79 -16.79
N LYS A 125 26.72 -19.05 -17.10
CA LYS A 125 25.43 -19.70 -16.77
C LYS A 125 24.20 -18.85 -17.12
N ILE A 126 24.05 -18.49 -18.39
CA ILE A 126 22.82 -17.88 -18.89
C ILE A 126 21.75 -18.97 -19.12
N ALA A 127 20.58 -18.80 -18.50
CA ALA A 127 19.43 -19.69 -18.64
C ALA A 127 18.42 -19.10 -19.63
N PHE A 128 17.86 -19.97 -20.45
CA PHE A 128 16.80 -19.61 -21.40
C PHE A 128 15.48 -20.26 -20.99
N ARG A 129 14.36 -19.57 -21.23
CA ARG A 129 13.00 -20.07 -20.97
C ARG A 129 12.14 -19.93 -22.23
N LYS A 130 11.20 -20.85 -22.41
CA LYS A 130 10.13 -20.71 -23.39
C LYS A 130 9.11 -19.66 -22.90
N PRO A 131 8.78 -18.63 -23.70
CA PRO A 131 7.70 -17.72 -23.35
C PRO A 131 6.38 -18.50 -23.25
N ARG A 132 5.70 -18.38 -22.11
CA ARG A 132 4.31 -18.86 -21.96
C ARG A 132 3.41 -17.76 -22.48
N PHE A 133 2.98 -17.87 -23.73
CA PHE A 133 1.81 -17.14 -24.20
C PHE A 133 0.60 -17.82 -23.57
N GLU A 134 -0.03 -17.19 -22.56
CA GLU A 134 -1.40 -17.57 -22.22
C GLU A 134 -2.22 -17.33 -23.50
N ALA A 135 -2.75 -18.41 -24.08
CA ALA A 135 -3.65 -18.31 -25.22
C ALA A 135 -4.71 -17.25 -24.90
N ASP A 136 -4.93 -16.31 -25.83
CA ASP A 136 -6.00 -15.32 -25.78
C ASP A 136 -7.29 -16.01 -25.34
N ARG A 137 -7.65 -15.85 -24.06
CA ARG A 137 -8.91 -16.39 -23.55
C ARG A 137 -10.00 -15.48 -24.08
N GLU A 138 -10.97 -16.09 -24.77
CA GLU A 138 -12.07 -15.39 -25.41
C GLU A 138 -12.78 -14.47 -24.40
N THR A 139 -12.67 -13.16 -24.61
CA THR A 139 -13.34 -12.16 -23.78
C THR A 139 -14.83 -12.15 -24.11
N LYS A 140 -15.69 -12.32 -23.10
CA LYS A 140 -17.16 -12.31 -23.25
C LYS A 140 -17.80 -11.27 -22.35
N THR A 141 -18.98 -10.80 -22.75
CA THR A 141 -19.83 -9.95 -21.91
C THR A 141 -20.87 -10.82 -21.22
N LEU A 142 -20.88 -10.81 -19.90
CA LEU A 142 -21.83 -11.50 -19.04
C LEU A 142 -22.82 -10.52 -18.42
N THR A 143 -24.06 -10.94 -18.29
CA THR A 143 -25.11 -10.21 -17.56
C THR A 143 -25.41 -10.98 -16.28
N LEU A 144 -25.17 -10.37 -15.12
CA LEU A 144 -25.41 -11.00 -13.82
C LEU A 144 -26.47 -10.22 -13.03
N ARG A 145 -27.17 -10.89 -12.12
CA ARG A 145 -28.10 -10.22 -11.19
C ARG A 145 -28.09 -10.88 -9.81
N PRO A 146 -28.50 -10.16 -8.75
CA PRO A 146 -28.85 -10.77 -7.48
C PRO A 146 -30.15 -11.57 -7.62
N LEU A 147 -30.18 -12.75 -7.02
CA LEU A 147 -31.33 -13.63 -6.90
C LEU A 147 -31.50 -14.05 -5.43
N TRP A 148 -32.69 -13.87 -4.90
CA TRP A 148 -33.07 -14.42 -3.60
C TRP A 148 -33.38 -15.91 -3.73
N LYS A 149 -32.63 -16.76 -3.02
CA LYS A 149 -32.88 -18.21 -2.95
C LYS A 149 -33.38 -18.60 -1.56
N GLU A 150 -34.37 -19.47 -1.51
CA GLU A 150 -34.84 -20.08 -0.27
C GLU A 150 -33.76 -21.02 0.26
N GLU A 151 -33.22 -20.71 1.43
CA GLU A 151 -32.15 -21.49 2.06
C GLU A 151 -32.34 -21.50 3.57
N ALA A 152 -32.76 -22.67 4.10
CA ALA A 152 -32.86 -22.90 5.53
C ALA A 152 -31.47 -22.88 6.18
N ALA A 153 -31.38 -22.34 7.40
CA ALA A 153 -30.16 -22.37 8.18
C ALA A 153 -29.89 -23.82 8.64
N ALA A 154 -28.78 -24.40 8.18
CA ALA A 154 -28.36 -25.70 8.67
C ALA A 154 -27.83 -25.55 10.12
N PRO A 155 -28.17 -26.44 11.05
CA PRO A 155 -27.68 -26.35 12.42
C PRO A 155 -26.15 -26.51 12.45
N LEU A 156 -25.47 -25.38 12.67
CA LEU A 156 -24.02 -25.29 12.85
C LEU A 156 -23.73 -24.93 14.32
N PRO A 157 -22.58 -25.36 14.87
CA PRO A 157 -22.19 -24.98 16.22
C PRO A 157 -22.04 -23.46 16.33
N ASP A 158 -22.46 -22.91 17.47
CA ASP A 158 -22.45 -21.47 17.72
C ASP A 158 -21.01 -20.91 17.59
N PRO A 159 -20.74 -20.03 16.61
CA PRO A 159 -19.41 -19.51 16.40
C PRO A 159 -19.03 -18.51 17.48
N SER A 160 -17.86 -18.70 18.10
CA SER A 160 -17.31 -17.72 19.04
C SER A 160 -16.72 -16.53 18.30
N TYR A 161 -17.42 -15.41 18.27
CA TYR A 161 -16.87 -14.14 17.80
C TYR A 161 -16.17 -13.39 18.93
N ARG A 162 -15.04 -12.74 18.61
CA ARG A 162 -14.29 -11.94 19.60
C ARG A 162 -15.06 -10.70 20.04
N ARG A 163 -15.74 -10.08 19.08
CA ARG A 163 -16.63 -8.93 19.26
C ARG A 163 -17.77 -9.06 18.28
N HIS A 164 -18.94 -8.61 18.70
CA HIS A 164 -20.16 -8.62 17.91
C HIS A 164 -20.86 -7.27 18.07
N LEU A 165 -21.10 -6.57 16.96
CA LEU A 165 -21.91 -5.36 16.91
C LEU A 165 -23.22 -5.67 16.19
N VAL A 166 -24.33 -5.26 16.78
CA VAL A 166 -25.65 -5.31 16.16
C VAL A 166 -26.15 -3.88 15.99
N LEU A 167 -26.39 -3.50 14.75
CA LEU A 167 -27.02 -2.23 14.38
C LEU A 167 -28.44 -2.52 13.93
N ALA A 168 -29.44 -1.87 14.51
CA ALA A 168 -30.84 -2.08 14.13
C ALA A 168 -31.46 -0.76 13.64
N CYS A 169 -32.00 -0.78 12.43
CA CYS A 169 -32.67 0.35 11.77
C CYS A 169 -34.17 0.06 11.64
N GLU A 170 -35.00 1.11 11.66
CA GLU A 170 -36.47 0.99 11.44
C GLU A 170 -37.23 0.13 12.48
N MET A 171 -36.64 -0.08 13.65
CA MET A 171 -37.17 -0.93 14.71
C MET A 171 -38.21 -0.22 15.59
N ASP A 172 -39.39 0.06 15.03
CA ASP A 172 -40.50 0.65 15.79
C ASP A 172 -40.91 -0.23 16.99
N GLY A 173 -40.84 0.33 18.19
CA GLY A 173 -41.29 -0.32 19.43
C GLY A 173 -40.32 -1.34 20.02
N VAL A 174 -39.10 -1.47 19.50
CA VAL A 174 -38.02 -2.31 20.08
C VAL A 174 -36.90 -1.40 20.60
N SER A 175 -36.61 -1.45 21.90
CA SER A 175 -35.51 -0.68 22.50
C SER A 175 -34.17 -1.42 22.42
N GLU A 176 -33.07 -0.68 22.56
CA GLU A 176 -31.72 -1.28 22.67
C GLU A 176 -31.65 -2.32 23.80
N LYS A 177 -32.34 -2.04 24.91
CA LYS A 177 -32.40 -2.94 26.06
C LYS A 177 -33.10 -4.25 25.72
N ASP A 178 -34.19 -4.19 24.97
CA ASP A 178 -34.96 -5.38 24.62
C ASP A 178 -34.09 -6.36 23.82
N LEU A 179 -33.27 -5.89 22.89
CA LEU A 179 -32.36 -6.74 22.10
C LEU A 179 -31.10 -7.15 22.89
N ALA A 180 -30.56 -6.27 23.72
CA ALA A 180 -29.39 -6.56 24.56
C ALA A 180 -29.66 -7.66 25.60
N ASP A 181 -30.89 -7.75 26.10
CA ASP A 181 -31.30 -8.82 27.03
C ASP A 181 -31.26 -10.22 26.36
N PHE A 182 -31.39 -10.31 25.03
CA PHE A 182 -31.22 -11.56 24.27
C PHE A 182 -29.78 -11.77 23.78
N LEU A 183 -29.07 -10.71 23.41
CA LEU A 183 -27.71 -10.80 22.85
C LEU A 183 -26.69 -10.28 23.86
N THR A 184 -26.53 -11.01 24.98
CA THR A 184 -25.68 -10.59 26.10
C THR A 184 -24.20 -10.42 25.75
N ASP A 185 -23.75 -11.07 24.67
CA ASP A 185 -22.36 -11.02 24.18
C ASP A 185 -22.16 -10.02 23.02
N ALA A 186 -23.20 -9.23 22.67
CA ALA A 186 -23.16 -8.26 21.57
C ALA A 186 -23.28 -6.81 22.05
N GLU A 187 -22.58 -5.91 21.38
CA GLU A 187 -22.80 -4.46 21.46
C GLU A 187 -24.02 -4.13 20.58
N VAL A 188 -25.16 -3.80 21.18
CA VAL A 188 -26.40 -3.47 20.45
C VAL A 188 -26.58 -1.95 20.33
N ARG A 189 -26.95 -1.48 19.13
CA ARG A 189 -27.36 -0.10 18.86
C ARG A 189 -28.64 -0.07 18.04
N VAL A 190 -29.64 0.65 18.52
CA VAL A 190 -30.87 0.93 17.76
C VAL A 190 -30.74 2.34 17.22
N LEU A 191 -30.62 2.45 15.90
CA LEU A 191 -30.39 3.73 15.24
C LEU A 191 -31.72 4.50 15.18
N PRO A 192 -31.82 5.70 15.77
CA PRO A 192 -33.05 6.49 15.71
C PRO A 192 -33.43 6.83 14.27
N ALA A 193 -34.72 6.69 13.98
CA ALA A 193 -35.31 7.21 12.75
C ALA A 193 -35.13 8.74 12.69
N ALA A 194 -34.81 9.26 11.50
CA ALA A 194 -34.80 10.70 11.29
C ALA A 194 -36.23 11.27 11.21
N ASP A 195 -36.39 12.54 11.60
CA ASP A 195 -37.62 13.34 11.41
C ASP A 195 -37.83 13.69 9.90
N SER A 196 -37.65 12.73 9.00
CA SER A 196 -37.77 12.88 7.56
C SER A 196 -38.83 11.94 7.02
N GLU A 197 -39.80 12.49 6.30
CA GLU A 197 -40.83 11.70 5.62
C GLU A 197 -40.36 11.14 4.27
N THR A 198 -39.22 11.61 3.74
CA THR A 198 -38.69 11.16 2.44
C THR A 198 -37.74 9.97 2.58
N VAL A 199 -37.76 9.10 1.57
CA VAL A 199 -36.92 7.89 1.49
C VAL A 199 -35.42 8.22 1.53
N ASP A 200 -34.98 9.26 0.82
CA ASP A 200 -33.57 9.69 0.82
C ASP A 200 -33.12 10.20 2.19
N GLY A 201 -33.94 11.01 2.87
CA GLY A 201 -33.59 11.57 4.17
C GLY A 201 -33.51 10.49 5.24
N ARG A 202 -34.45 9.52 5.24
CA ARG A 202 -34.39 8.34 6.13
C ARG A 202 -33.15 7.50 5.85
N PHE A 203 -32.93 7.13 4.58
CA PHE A 203 -31.78 6.31 4.20
C PHE A 203 -30.45 6.98 4.56
N GLN A 204 -30.28 8.26 4.22
CA GLN A 204 -29.05 8.99 4.50
C GLN A 204 -28.77 9.07 6.01
N ALA A 205 -29.80 9.28 6.83
CA ALA A 205 -29.65 9.28 8.28
C ALA A 205 -29.13 7.92 8.80
N TYR A 206 -29.70 6.80 8.36
CA TYR A 206 -29.20 5.48 8.76
C TYR A 206 -27.80 5.20 8.21
N ALA A 207 -27.52 5.59 6.96
CA ALA A 207 -26.21 5.38 6.35
C ALA A 207 -25.11 6.11 7.12
N ILE A 208 -25.35 7.37 7.53
CA ILE A 208 -24.40 8.14 8.32
C ILE A 208 -24.25 7.59 9.75
N GLN A 209 -25.35 7.26 10.41
CA GLN A 209 -25.30 6.68 11.76
C GLN A 209 -24.59 5.31 11.78
N ALA A 210 -24.95 4.42 10.85
CA ALA A 210 -24.30 3.12 10.71
C ALA A 210 -22.81 3.27 10.37
N PHE A 211 -22.45 4.21 9.48
CA PHE A 211 -21.06 4.52 9.18
C PHE A 211 -20.29 4.96 10.44
N GLN A 212 -20.85 5.85 11.26
CA GLN A 212 -20.23 6.32 12.49
C GLN A 212 -20.03 5.20 13.52
N GLU A 213 -21.05 4.35 13.72
CA GLU A 213 -20.96 3.21 14.63
C GLU A 213 -19.93 2.17 14.16
N ILE A 214 -19.94 1.82 12.86
CA ILE A 214 -18.92 0.93 12.28
C ILE A 214 -17.52 1.53 12.44
N GLN A 215 -17.34 2.81 12.13
CA GLN A 215 -16.06 3.51 12.28
C GLN A 215 -15.58 3.51 13.74
N ALA A 216 -16.46 3.79 14.71
CA ALA A 216 -16.15 3.78 16.13
C ALA A 216 -15.81 2.37 16.64
N PHE A 217 -16.54 1.37 16.17
CA PHE A 217 -16.33 -0.03 16.51
C PHE A 217 -14.99 -0.55 16.00
N ILE A 218 -14.61 -0.22 14.76
CA ILE A 218 -13.28 -0.57 14.21
C ILE A 218 -12.18 0.17 14.99
N ARG A 219 -12.32 1.48 15.25
CA ARG A 219 -11.32 2.26 16.01
C ARG A 219 -11.10 1.74 17.43
N SER A 220 -12.15 1.28 18.10
CA SER A 220 -12.04 0.72 19.46
C SER A 220 -11.32 -0.63 19.46
N ALA A 221 -11.42 -1.42 18.39
CA ALA A 221 -10.71 -2.68 18.24
C ALA A 221 -9.19 -2.50 18.18
N SER A 222 -8.71 -1.44 17.50
CA SER A 222 -7.28 -1.12 17.38
C SER A 222 -6.63 -0.68 18.68
N LYS A 223 -7.42 -0.23 19.68
CA LYS A 223 -6.94 0.23 21.00
C LYS A 223 -6.87 -0.89 22.05
N ALA A 224 -7.53 -2.02 21.83
CA ALA A 224 -7.44 -3.18 22.72
C ALA A 224 -6.12 -3.92 22.48
N GLY A 225 -5.26 -3.98 23.51
CA GLY A 225 -3.88 -4.49 23.43
C GLY A 225 -3.69 -5.90 22.84
N PRO A 226 -2.43 -6.32 22.62
CA PRO A 226 -2.07 -7.52 21.86
C PRO A 226 -2.52 -8.87 22.46
N GLU A 227 -2.94 -8.94 23.72
CA GLU A 227 -3.23 -10.20 24.43
C GLU A 227 -4.57 -10.89 24.07
N LYS A 228 -5.38 -10.35 23.15
CA LYS A 228 -6.65 -10.99 22.71
C LYS A 228 -6.77 -11.13 21.18
N LYS A 229 -5.67 -11.25 20.43
CA LYS A 229 -5.68 -11.31 18.95
C LYS A 229 -5.90 -12.72 18.37
N SER A 230 -6.94 -13.45 18.80
CA SER A 230 -7.48 -14.53 17.94
C SER A 230 -9.00 -14.53 17.98
N GLY A 231 -9.63 -14.72 16.82
CA GLY A 231 -11.09 -14.71 16.63
C GLY A 231 -11.59 -13.61 15.69
N LYS A 232 -12.55 -13.96 14.81
CA LYS A 232 -13.22 -13.03 13.89
C LYS A 232 -14.11 -12.04 14.66
N THR A 233 -14.35 -10.88 14.08
CA THR A 233 -15.29 -9.87 14.57
C THR A 233 -16.54 -9.88 13.69
N LEU A 234 -17.73 -9.72 14.27
CA LEU A 234 -19.00 -9.73 13.55
C LEU A 234 -19.72 -8.38 13.64
N ILE A 235 -20.27 -7.92 12.52
CA ILE A 235 -21.25 -6.84 12.45
C ILE A 235 -22.51 -7.37 11.77
N GLN A 236 -23.65 -7.30 12.46
CA GLN A 236 -24.96 -7.59 11.89
C GLN A 236 -25.78 -6.30 11.86
N LEU A 237 -26.24 -5.91 10.68
CA LEU A 237 -27.16 -4.79 10.50
C LEU A 237 -28.55 -5.34 10.20
N VAL A 238 -29.52 -4.98 11.02
CA VAL A 238 -30.91 -5.43 10.89
C VAL A 238 -31.77 -4.29 10.38
N VAL A 239 -32.60 -4.60 9.41
CA VAL A 239 -33.64 -3.70 8.88
C VAL A 239 -34.98 -4.42 8.94
N THR A 240 -36.07 -3.66 9.08
CA THR A 240 -37.45 -4.20 9.11
C THR A 240 -38.23 -3.72 7.92
N GLY A 241 -37.93 -4.28 6.75
CA GLY A 241 -38.69 -4.04 5.54
C GLY A 241 -39.55 -5.25 5.14
N GLY A 242 -39.20 -6.47 5.56
CA GLY A 242 -39.86 -7.69 5.08
C GLY A 242 -39.83 -7.83 3.54
N GLY A 243 -38.88 -7.17 2.87
CA GLY A 243 -38.80 -7.00 1.42
C GLY A 243 -39.57 -5.81 0.83
N GLU A 244 -40.34 -5.08 1.63
CA GLU A 244 -41.12 -3.91 1.19
C GLU A 244 -40.27 -2.65 0.99
N ASP A 245 -39.15 -2.53 1.71
CA ASP A 245 -38.23 -1.39 1.64
C ASP A 245 -36.83 -1.77 1.10
N PRO A 246 -36.71 -2.21 -0.17
CA PRO A 246 -35.45 -2.69 -0.74
C PRO A 246 -34.38 -1.59 -0.84
N TRP A 247 -34.75 -0.32 -0.72
CA TRP A 247 -33.81 0.80 -0.69
C TRP A 247 -32.91 0.77 0.56
N LEU A 248 -33.35 0.18 1.68
CA LEU A 248 -32.53 -0.03 2.89
C LEU A 248 -31.36 -0.99 2.65
N TYR A 249 -31.45 -1.87 1.65
CA TYR A 249 -30.33 -2.76 1.28
C TYR A 249 -29.12 -1.99 0.76
N GLY A 250 -29.27 -0.69 0.48
CA GLY A 250 -28.14 0.20 0.21
C GLY A 250 -27.09 0.18 1.33
N LEU A 251 -27.50 -0.01 2.59
CA LEU A 251 -26.58 -0.10 3.73
C LEU A 251 -25.60 -1.27 3.61
N SER A 252 -25.92 -2.30 2.81
CA SER A 252 -25.00 -3.40 2.52
C SER A 252 -23.71 -2.94 1.84
N GLY A 253 -23.73 -1.83 1.11
CA GLY A 253 -22.53 -1.27 0.49
C GLY A 253 -21.47 -0.87 1.54
N LEU A 254 -21.89 -0.28 2.66
CA LEU A 254 -21.00 0.04 3.79
C LEU A 254 -20.38 -1.24 4.37
N LEU A 255 -21.22 -2.25 4.62
CA LEU A 255 -20.81 -3.52 5.22
C LEU A 255 -19.85 -4.32 4.33
N LYS A 256 -20.12 -4.38 3.03
CA LYS A 256 -19.27 -5.05 2.04
C LYS A 256 -17.89 -4.39 1.99
N THR A 257 -17.83 -3.06 1.91
CA THR A 257 -16.55 -2.35 1.95
C THR A 257 -15.85 -2.51 3.30
N ALA A 258 -16.57 -2.47 4.43
CA ALA A 258 -15.97 -2.68 5.74
C ALA A 258 -15.27 -4.04 5.88
N GLY A 259 -15.88 -5.10 5.36
CA GLY A 259 -15.29 -6.44 5.33
C GLY A 259 -14.09 -6.55 4.36
N LEU A 260 -14.09 -5.81 3.25
CA LEU A 260 -12.94 -5.75 2.33
C LEU A 260 -11.76 -4.98 2.94
N GLU A 261 -12.02 -3.90 3.67
CA GLU A 261 -10.99 -3.10 4.35
C GLU A 261 -10.44 -3.79 5.61
N ASN A 262 -11.17 -4.74 6.18
CA ASN A 262 -10.82 -5.42 7.42
C ASN A 262 -11.09 -6.93 7.29
N PRO A 263 -10.13 -7.75 6.80
CA PRO A 263 -10.36 -9.18 6.52
C PRO A 263 -10.84 -10.02 7.72
N GLY A 264 -10.54 -9.60 8.96
CA GLY A 264 -11.03 -10.22 10.19
C GLY A 264 -12.50 -9.88 10.54
N LEU A 265 -13.17 -9.05 9.74
CA LEU A 265 -14.53 -8.56 9.95
C LEU A 265 -15.53 -9.30 9.06
N VAL A 266 -16.47 -9.98 9.70
CA VAL A 266 -17.66 -10.57 9.05
C VAL A 266 -18.78 -9.54 9.15
N CYS A 267 -19.44 -9.25 8.03
CA CYS A 267 -20.55 -8.32 7.99
C CYS A 267 -21.78 -8.98 7.35
N GLN A 268 -22.96 -8.78 7.93
CA GLN A 268 -24.23 -9.28 7.42
C GLN A 268 -25.30 -8.19 7.49
N LEU A 269 -26.15 -8.10 6.45
CA LEU A 269 -27.40 -7.37 6.50
C LEU A 269 -28.55 -8.39 6.55
N ILE A 270 -29.43 -8.22 7.53
CA ILE A 270 -30.56 -9.12 7.77
C ILE A 270 -31.84 -8.30 7.72
N ASP A 271 -32.67 -8.54 6.71
CA ASP A 271 -34.01 -7.98 6.62
C ASP A 271 -35.02 -8.89 7.31
N MET A 272 -35.83 -8.31 8.19
CA MET A 272 -36.81 -9.02 8.99
C MET A 272 -38.22 -8.55 8.66
N ASP A 273 -39.15 -9.50 8.62
CA ASP A 273 -40.58 -9.24 8.53
C ASP A 273 -41.16 -9.04 9.94
N PRO A 274 -41.53 -7.81 10.33
CA PRO A 274 -42.08 -7.54 11.67
C PRO A 274 -43.44 -8.23 11.88
N THR A 275 -44.20 -8.51 10.81
CA THR A 275 -45.54 -9.12 10.90
C THR A 275 -45.48 -10.62 11.18
N ALA A 276 -44.37 -11.28 10.83
CA ALA A 276 -44.16 -12.71 11.05
C ALA A 276 -43.73 -13.08 12.49
N SER A 277 -43.47 -12.09 13.36
CA SER A 277 -42.81 -12.31 14.67
C SER A 277 -43.76 -12.58 15.86
N GLY A 278 -45.07 -12.66 15.64
CA GLY A 278 -46.03 -12.96 16.72
C GLY A 278 -46.06 -11.89 17.83
N LYS A 279 -46.26 -12.29 19.10
CA LYS A 279 -46.31 -11.37 20.26
C LYS A 279 -44.94 -11.06 20.87
N ASP A 280 -43.88 -11.78 20.51
CA ASP A 280 -42.52 -11.62 21.05
C ASP A 280 -41.54 -11.22 19.93
N ILE A 281 -41.64 -9.96 19.52
CA ILE A 281 -40.85 -9.39 18.43
C ILE A 281 -39.34 -9.40 18.76
N PRO A 282 -38.89 -8.93 19.96
CA PRO A 282 -37.46 -8.94 20.29
C PRO A 282 -36.84 -10.34 20.33
N GLY A 283 -37.56 -11.34 20.87
CA GLY A 283 -37.09 -12.73 20.90
C GLY A 283 -36.89 -13.32 19.50
N SER A 284 -37.87 -13.10 18.59
CA SER A 284 -37.78 -13.51 17.18
C SER A 284 -36.57 -12.89 16.47
N ILE A 285 -36.29 -11.61 16.72
CA ILE A 285 -35.12 -10.91 16.16
C ILE A 285 -33.83 -11.53 16.70
N GLY A 286 -33.73 -11.72 18.02
CA GLY A 286 -32.57 -12.32 18.67
C GLY A 286 -32.25 -13.72 18.15
N ASP A 287 -33.26 -14.57 17.97
CA ASP A 287 -33.08 -15.94 17.45
C ASP A 287 -32.59 -15.93 15.99
N ARG A 288 -33.13 -15.07 15.13
CA ARG A 288 -32.66 -14.94 13.74
C ARG A 288 -31.24 -14.37 13.65
N LEU A 289 -30.87 -13.46 14.55
CA LEU A 289 -29.49 -12.95 14.61
C LEU A 289 -28.51 -14.08 14.96
N ARG A 290 -28.81 -14.87 16.01
CA ARG A 290 -28.01 -16.05 16.38
C ARG A 290 -27.97 -17.11 15.29
N GLU A 291 -29.09 -17.37 14.61
CA GLU A 291 -29.14 -18.28 13.48
C GLU A 291 -28.14 -17.85 12.39
N ASN A 292 -28.11 -16.57 12.01
CA ASN A 292 -27.21 -16.07 10.98
C ASN A 292 -25.75 -15.92 11.43
N MET A 293 -25.50 -15.77 12.74
CA MET A 293 -24.14 -15.81 13.28
C MET A 293 -23.42 -17.09 12.83
N ALA A 294 -24.12 -18.23 12.85
CA ALA A 294 -23.60 -19.53 12.43
C ALA A 294 -23.29 -19.63 10.91
N HIS A 295 -23.72 -18.67 10.10
CA HIS A 295 -23.58 -18.65 8.64
C HIS A 295 -22.84 -17.41 8.12
N PRO A 296 -21.53 -17.22 8.43
CA PRO A 296 -20.77 -16.02 8.07
C PRO A 296 -20.64 -15.77 6.55
N GLY A 297 -20.88 -16.78 5.71
CA GLY A 297 -20.92 -16.64 4.25
C GLY A 297 -22.20 -15.96 3.73
N ASP A 298 -23.28 -15.99 4.51
CA ASP A 298 -24.56 -15.41 4.14
C ASP A 298 -24.59 -13.92 4.51
N ARG A 299 -24.09 -13.09 3.59
CA ARG A 299 -23.92 -11.64 3.79
C ARG A 299 -25.22 -10.83 3.69
N MET A 300 -26.19 -11.33 2.94
CA MET A 300 -27.47 -10.67 2.68
C MET A 300 -28.58 -11.69 2.88
N VAL A 301 -29.36 -11.51 3.94
CA VAL A 301 -30.41 -12.44 4.35
C VAL A 301 -31.71 -11.68 4.51
N ARG A 302 -32.81 -12.29 4.09
CA ARG A 302 -34.16 -11.75 4.25
C ARG A 302 -35.08 -12.81 4.81
N TYR A 303 -35.90 -12.44 5.78
CA TYR A 303 -37.01 -13.25 6.24
C TYR A 303 -38.33 -12.65 5.80
N ALA A 304 -39.12 -13.42 5.07
CA ALA A 304 -40.44 -13.00 4.60
C ALA A 304 -41.41 -14.16 4.75
N GLY A 305 -42.55 -13.96 5.43
CA GLY A 305 -43.52 -15.02 5.68
C GLY A 305 -42.94 -16.21 6.47
N GLY A 306 -41.96 -15.96 7.34
CA GLY A 306 -41.26 -17.00 8.11
C GLY A 306 -40.19 -17.78 7.35
N ILE A 307 -40.04 -17.56 6.04
CA ILE A 307 -39.06 -18.25 5.18
C ILE A 307 -37.76 -17.44 5.13
N ARG A 308 -36.62 -18.13 5.24
CA ARG A 308 -35.27 -17.55 5.10
C ARG A 308 -34.83 -17.54 3.64
N TRP A 309 -34.50 -16.36 3.14
CA TRP A 309 -33.99 -16.12 1.80
C TRP A 309 -32.57 -15.56 1.88
N VAL A 310 -31.68 -16.04 1.01
CA VAL A 310 -30.31 -15.53 0.92
C VAL A 310 -30.03 -15.02 -0.48
N GLU A 311 -29.38 -13.87 -0.58
CA GLU A 311 -28.97 -13.32 -1.88
C GLU A 311 -27.80 -14.12 -2.46
N ARG A 312 -27.97 -14.58 -3.69
CA ARG A 312 -26.93 -15.21 -4.53
C ARG A 312 -26.81 -14.42 -5.82
N ILE A 313 -25.70 -14.58 -6.53
CA ILE A 313 -25.53 -14.01 -7.88
C ILE A 313 -25.81 -15.11 -8.89
N GLU A 314 -26.55 -14.78 -9.94
CA GLU A 314 -26.74 -15.66 -11.08
C GLU A 314 -26.45 -14.95 -12.40
N GLU A 315 -26.07 -15.72 -13.40
CA GLU A 315 -25.98 -15.26 -14.78
C GLU A 315 -27.35 -15.38 -15.45
N VAL A 316 -27.73 -14.33 -16.18
CA VAL A 316 -28.97 -14.30 -16.95
C VAL A 316 -28.66 -14.16 -18.43
N ASP A 317 -29.28 -15.01 -19.24
CA ASP A 317 -29.29 -14.82 -20.68
C ASP A 317 -30.40 -13.83 -21.03
N THR A 318 -30.03 -12.73 -21.69
CA THR A 318 -30.94 -11.62 -21.99
C THR A 318 -30.88 -11.34 -23.48
N ASP A 319 -31.97 -11.67 -24.18
CA ASP A 319 -32.14 -11.31 -25.58
C ASP A 319 -32.36 -9.79 -25.73
N THR A 320 -31.78 -9.22 -26.79
CA THR A 320 -31.90 -7.80 -27.17
C THR A 320 -33.23 -7.45 -27.84
N SER A 321 -34.03 -8.45 -28.23
CA SER A 321 -35.17 -8.29 -29.15
C SER A 321 -36.37 -7.49 -28.62
N GLY A 322 -36.32 -6.93 -27.40
CA GLY A 322 -37.49 -6.38 -26.70
C GLY A 322 -37.55 -4.88 -26.44
N PHE A 323 -36.49 -4.09 -26.68
CA PHE A 323 -36.50 -2.65 -26.36
C PHE A 323 -35.90 -1.77 -27.47
N THR A 324 -36.67 -0.78 -27.91
CA THR A 324 -36.28 0.22 -28.91
C THR A 324 -36.66 1.61 -28.41
N LEU A 325 -35.76 2.57 -28.60
CA LEU A 325 -36.05 3.97 -28.31
C LEU A 325 -37.08 4.52 -29.31
N SER A 326 -37.98 5.39 -28.83
CA SER A 326 -38.91 6.12 -29.68
C SER A 326 -38.19 7.01 -30.70
N ASP A 327 -38.72 7.10 -31.92
CA ASP A 327 -38.21 7.98 -32.99
C ASP A 327 -38.27 9.48 -32.63
N GLU A 328 -39.06 9.86 -31.62
CA GLU A 328 -39.24 11.23 -31.10
C GLU A 328 -38.89 11.35 -29.60
N CYS A 329 -37.86 10.61 -29.16
CA CYS A 329 -37.44 10.57 -27.75
C CYS A 329 -37.01 11.96 -27.20
N VAL A 330 -37.58 12.35 -26.06
CA VAL A 330 -37.13 13.47 -25.21
C VAL A 330 -36.45 12.86 -23.99
N CYS A 331 -35.11 12.93 -23.95
CA CYS A 331 -34.30 12.24 -22.95
C CYS A 331 -33.51 13.22 -22.08
N LEU A 332 -33.61 13.06 -20.77
CA LEU A 332 -32.80 13.77 -19.79
C LEU A 332 -31.60 12.91 -19.38
N ILE A 333 -30.39 13.44 -19.55
CA ILE A 333 -29.15 12.79 -19.14
C ILE A 333 -28.46 13.63 -18.07
N THR A 334 -28.54 13.20 -16.83
CA THR A 334 -27.81 13.83 -15.71
C THR A 334 -26.36 13.36 -15.70
N GLY A 335 -25.41 14.24 -15.40
CA GLY A 335 -24.00 13.97 -15.70
C GLY A 335 -23.73 13.91 -17.20
N GLY A 336 -24.56 14.56 -18.02
CA GLY A 336 -24.61 14.38 -19.47
C GLY A 336 -23.33 14.74 -20.24
N LEU A 337 -22.49 15.60 -19.66
CA LEU A 337 -21.16 15.94 -20.20
C LEU A 337 -20.03 15.04 -19.68
N GLY A 338 -20.32 14.11 -18.77
CA GLY A 338 -19.39 13.08 -18.32
C GLY A 338 -19.16 12.01 -19.39
N GLY A 339 -18.12 11.18 -19.20
CA GLY A 339 -17.70 10.20 -20.21
C GLY A 339 -18.83 9.27 -20.68
N LEU A 340 -19.53 8.61 -19.75
CA LEU A 340 -20.68 7.75 -20.10
C LEU A 340 -21.87 8.56 -20.62
N GLY A 341 -22.18 9.71 -20.02
CA GLY A 341 -23.25 10.60 -20.50
C GLY A 341 -23.09 10.96 -21.98
N LEU A 342 -21.86 11.24 -22.42
CA LEU A 342 -21.55 11.53 -23.82
C LEU A 342 -21.62 10.31 -24.74
N ILE A 343 -21.18 9.13 -24.27
CA ILE A 343 -21.29 7.88 -25.03
C ILE A 343 -22.76 7.58 -25.33
N PHE A 344 -23.61 7.64 -24.31
CA PHE A 344 -25.03 7.38 -24.48
C PHE A 344 -25.78 8.50 -25.19
N SER A 345 -25.32 9.75 -25.07
CA SER A 345 -25.82 10.84 -25.91
C SER A 345 -25.59 10.53 -27.39
N LYS A 346 -24.37 10.14 -27.78
CA LYS A 346 -24.04 9.79 -29.17
C LYS A 346 -24.85 8.60 -29.67
N GLU A 347 -24.94 7.53 -28.87
CA GLU A 347 -25.75 6.35 -29.21
C GLU A 347 -27.21 6.71 -29.49
N ILE A 348 -27.82 7.59 -28.67
CA ILE A 348 -29.20 8.05 -28.90
C ILE A 348 -29.29 8.87 -30.21
N VAL A 349 -28.31 9.75 -30.48
CA VAL A 349 -28.29 10.53 -31.75
C VAL A 349 -28.18 9.62 -32.97
N GLU A 350 -27.40 8.55 -32.89
CA GLU A 350 -27.20 7.62 -34.01
C GLU A 350 -28.40 6.70 -34.27
N ARG A 351 -29.19 6.38 -33.24
CA ARG A 351 -30.32 5.44 -33.35
C ARG A 351 -31.68 6.09 -33.55
N VAL A 352 -31.87 7.31 -33.06
CA VAL A 352 -33.17 7.99 -33.04
C VAL A 352 -33.25 9.01 -34.16
N LYS A 353 -34.34 9.04 -34.91
CA LYS A 353 -34.50 9.95 -36.06
C LYS A 353 -34.57 11.43 -35.66
N ARG A 354 -35.24 11.75 -34.54
CA ARG A 354 -35.41 13.13 -34.03
C ARG A 354 -35.17 13.21 -32.53
N PRO A 355 -33.93 12.98 -32.06
CA PRO A 355 -33.65 12.95 -30.63
C PRO A 355 -33.62 14.37 -30.05
N THR A 356 -34.34 14.56 -28.95
CA THR A 356 -34.19 15.73 -28.08
C THR A 356 -33.42 15.32 -26.83
N LEU A 357 -32.22 15.87 -26.64
CA LEU A 357 -31.34 15.57 -25.52
C LEU A 357 -31.23 16.78 -24.58
N ILE A 358 -31.61 16.57 -23.32
CA ILE A 358 -31.40 17.55 -22.25
C ILE A 358 -30.24 17.04 -21.40
N LEU A 359 -29.13 17.76 -21.41
CA LEU A 359 -27.94 17.43 -20.64
C LEU A 359 -27.90 18.31 -19.39
N THR A 360 -27.60 17.74 -18.23
CA THR A 360 -27.49 18.52 -16.99
C THR A 360 -26.30 18.13 -16.12
N GLY A 361 -25.80 19.11 -15.36
CA GLY A 361 -24.72 19.01 -14.41
C GLY A 361 -24.58 20.31 -13.60
N ARG A 362 -23.75 20.27 -12.54
CA ARG A 362 -23.60 21.38 -11.59
C ARG A 362 -22.78 22.55 -12.12
N SER A 363 -21.88 22.31 -13.06
CA SER A 363 -20.97 23.33 -13.58
C SER A 363 -21.58 24.03 -14.79
N GLU A 364 -21.28 25.31 -14.97
CA GLU A 364 -21.51 25.97 -16.26
C GLU A 364 -20.65 25.33 -17.35
N PRO A 365 -21.14 25.24 -18.61
CA PRO A 365 -20.39 24.62 -19.69
C PRO A 365 -19.24 25.53 -20.14
N ASP A 366 -18.02 25.05 -19.95
CA ASP A 366 -16.79 25.66 -20.49
C ASP A 366 -16.69 25.51 -22.03
N SER A 367 -15.58 25.96 -22.62
CA SER A 367 -15.37 25.90 -24.07
C SER A 367 -15.33 24.47 -24.62
N GLU A 368 -14.79 23.51 -23.86
CA GLU A 368 -14.74 22.11 -24.27
C GLU A 368 -16.12 21.44 -24.19
N ALA A 369 -16.87 21.71 -23.12
CA ALA A 369 -18.26 21.31 -22.93
C ALA A 369 -19.14 21.85 -24.06
N LYS A 370 -19.00 23.13 -24.41
CA LYS A 370 -19.72 23.74 -25.55
C LYS A 370 -19.39 23.03 -26.87
N ALA A 371 -18.11 22.74 -27.12
CA ALA A 371 -17.71 21.99 -28.32
C ALA A 371 -18.32 20.57 -28.37
N LYS A 372 -18.44 19.88 -27.22
CA LYS A 372 -19.12 18.57 -27.14
C LYS A 372 -20.61 18.69 -27.46
N ILE A 373 -21.29 19.69 -26.91
CA ILE A 373 -22.71 19.97 -27.19
C ILE A 373 -22.92 20.28 -28.67
N ASP A 374 -22.07 21.11 -29.27
CA ASP A 374 -22.20 21.50 -30.68
C ASP A 374 -21.97 20.33 -31.64
N ARG A 375 -21.10 19.36 -31.28
CA ARG A 375 -20.94 18.11 -32.05
C ARG A 375 -22.23 17.28 -32.06
N LEU A 376 -22.92 17.17 -30.93
CA LEU A 376 -24.21 16.45 -30.86
C LEU A 376 -25.29 17.16 -31.69
N LYS A 377 -25.33 18.51 -31.65
CA LYS A 377 -26.24 19.30 -32.50
C LYS A 377 -25.96 19.10 -33.98
N THR A 378 -24.68 19.10 -34.36
CA THR A 378 -24.25 18.89 -35.76
C THR A 378 -24.61 17.49 -36.28
N ALA A 379 -24.65 16.50 -35.38
CA ALA A 379 -25.07 15.13 -35.70
C ALA A 379 -26.61 14.97 -35.84
N GLY A 380 -27.39 16.06 -35.72
CA GLY A 380 -28.82 16.08 -36.01
C GLY A 380 -29.75 16.08 -34.80
N ALA A 381 -29.22 16.12 -33.58
CA ALA A 381 -30.02 16.15 -32.35
C ALA A 381 -30.39 17.57 -31.92
N ARG A 382 -31.58 17.73 -31.31
CA ARG A 382 -31.92 18.96 -30.59
C ARG A 382 -31.34 18.85 -29.17
N VAL A 383 -30.27 19.57 -28.89
CA VAL A 383 -29.54 19.47 -27.61
C VAL A 383 -29.58 20.78 -26.84
N GLU A 384 -29.95 20.71 -25.56
CA GLU A 384 -29.84 21.80 -24.61
C GLU A 384 -29.09 21.34 -23.36
N TYR A 385 -28.20 22.20 -22.84
CA TYR A 385 -27.59 22.01 -21.54
C TYR A 385 -28.23 22.93 -20.52
N LEU A 386 -28.72 22.35 -19.42
CA LEU A 386 -29.34 23.08 -18.31
C LEU A 386 -28.55 22.78 -17.04
N GLN A 387 -27.97 23.81 -16.45
CA GLN A 387 -27.24 23.67 -15.19
C GLN A 387 -28.24 23.41 -14.06
N ALA A 388 -28.02 22.32 -13.32
CA ALA A 388 -28.77 21.99 -12.11
C ALA A 388 -27.96 21.04 -11.23
N ASP A 389 -28.05 21.19 -9.91
CA ASP A 389 -27.68 20.16 -8.95
C ASP A 389 -28.88 19.23 -8.73
N VAL A 390 -28.73 17.97 -9.15
CA VAL A 390 -29.77 16.96 -8.93
C VAL A 390 -30.06 16.73 -7.44
N GLY A 391 -29.09 17.02 -6.57
CA GLY A 391 -29.28 16.96 -5.13
C GLY A 391 -30.19 18.06 -4.57
N ASP A 392 -30.49 19.11 -5.34
CA ASP A 392 -31.43 20.17 -4.96
C ASP A 392 -32.81 19.91 -5.56
N LYS A 393 -33.83 19.83 -4.71
CA LYS A 393 -35.19 19.48 -5.12
C LYS A 393 -35.82 20.57 -5.99
N ASP A 394 -35.59 21.84 -5.66
CA ASP A 394 -36.22 22.97 -6.34
C ASP A 394 -35.59 23.17 -7.72
N GLU A 395 -34.25 22.99 -7.84
CA GLU A 395 -33.57 23.02 -9.13
C GLU A 395 -34.03 21.88 -10.05
N VAL A 396 -34.21 20.66 -9.52
CA VAL A 396 -34.74 19.53 -10.30
C VAL A 396 -36.17 19.78 -10.76
N GLN A 397 -37.04 20.33 -9.91
CA GLN A 397 -38.40 20.66 -10.31
C GLN A 397 -38.41 21.73 -11.40
N ALA A 398 -37.60 22.79 -11.24
CA ALA A 398 -37.46 23.84 -12.26
C ALA A 398 -36.93 23.29 -13.60
N LEU A 399 -36.00 22.35 -13.55
CA LEU A 399 -35.46 21.64 -14.71
C LEU A 399 -36.57 20.87 -15.45
N ILE A 400 -37.34 20.02 -14.76
CA ILE A 400 -38.41 19.23 -15.41
C ILE A 400 -39.53 20.13 -15.94
N ASP A 401 -39.90 21.17 -15.20
CA ASP A 401 -40.90 22.15 -15.62
C ASP A 401 -40.49 22.89 -16.91
N HIS A 402 -39.20 23.26 -17.02
CA HIS A 402 -38.66 23.86 -18.25
C HIS A 402 -38.72 22.89 -19.42
N ILE A 403 -38.27 21.64 -19.23
CA ILE A 403 -38.31 20.61 -20.27
C ILE A 403 -39.74 20.43 -20.78
N ARG A 404 -40.71 20.33 -19.86
CA ARG A 404 -42.13 20.16 -20.18
C ARG A 404 -42.67 21.31 -21.03
N ARG A 405 -42.33 22.55 -20.69
CA ARG A 405 -42.76 23.75 -21.43
C ARG A 405 -42.10 23.89 -22.81
N ALA A 406 -40.80 23.61 -22.91
CA ALA A 406 -40.01 23.90 -24.10
C ALA A 406 -39.94 22.73 -25.12
N TYR A 407 -40.15 21.50 -24.68
CA TYR A 407 -39.97 20.29 -25.48
C TYR A 407 -41.13 19.29 -25.41
N GLY A 408 -42.02 19.41 -24.42
CA GLY A 408 -43.10 18.47 -24.19
C GLY A 408 -42.76 17.43 -23.11
N PRO A 409 -43.57 16.36 -22.98
CA PRO A 409 -43.37 15.36 -21.93
C PRO A 409 -42.05 14.62 -22.10
N LEU A 410 -41.41 14.32 -20.97
CA LEU A 410 -40.18 13.51 -20.95
C LEU A 410 -40.52 12.04 -21.21
N THR A 411 -39.75 11.38 -22.07
CA THR A 411 -39.93 9.95 -22.40
C THR A 411 -38.80 9.07 -21.87
N GLY A 412 -37.66 9.65 -21.48
CA GLY A 412 -36.54 8.87 -20.95
C GLY A 412 -35.67 9.63 -19.96
N VAL A 413 -35.17 8.93 -18.95
CA VAL A 413 -34.18 9.44 -18.00
C VAL A 413 -32.97 8.51 -17.97
N ILE A 414 -31.77 9.07 -18.14
CA ILE A 414 -30.50 8.42 -17.84
C ILE A 414 -29.83 9.18 -16.69
N HIS A 415 -29.82 8.55 -15.52
CA HIS A 415 -29.17 9.11 -14.33
C HIS A 415 -27.72 8.64 -14.24
N SER A 416 -26.77 9.44 -14.77
CA SER A 416 -25.33 9.14 -14.75
C SER A 416 -24.53 10.04 -13.80
N ALA A 417 -25.19 10.90 -13.02
CA ALA A 417 -24.53 11.72 -12.02
C ALA A 417 -23.92 10.87 -10.90
N GLY A 418 -22.72 11.26 -10.47
CA GLY A 418 -21.97 10.62 -9.40
C GLY A 418 -20.63 11.32 -9.17
N CYS A 419 -20.06 11.11 -7.99
CA CYS A 419 -18.71 11.54 -7.64
C CYS A 419 -18.07 10.53 -6.70
N ILE A 420 -16.76 10.63 -6.53
CA ILE A 420 -15.96 9.80 -5.63
C ILE A 420 -15.08 10.69 -4.76
N ARG A 421 -14.73 10.20 -3.57
CA ARG A 421 -13.77 10.82 -2.63
C ARG A 421 -13.09 9.72 -1.83
N ASP A 422 -12.26 8.93 -2.49
CA ASP A 422 -11.78 7.65 -1.94
C ASP A 422 -10.98 7.85 -0.64
N ASN A 423 -11.37 7.11 0.40
CA ASN A 423 -10.69 7.08 1.69
C ASN A 423 -11.18 5.86 2.50
N PHE A 424 -10.31 5.26 3.31
CA PHE A 424 -10.69 4.16 4.19
C PHE A 424 -11.73 4.60 5.22
N ILE A 425 -12.61 3.69 5.65
CA ILE A 425 -13.67 3.97 6.65
C ILE A 425 -13.09 4.64 7.90
N LEU A 426 -11.88 4.28 8.34
CA LEU A 426 -11.23 4.86 9.51
C LEU A 426 -10.90 6.36 9.38
N ASN A 427 -10.66 6.84 8.17
CA ASN A 427 -10.23 8.21 7.88
C ASN A 427 -11.30 9.03 7.14
N LYS A 428 -12.35 8.37 6.66
CA LYS A 428 -13.48 8.99 5.97
C LYS A 428 -14.30 9.88 6.90
N SER A 429 -14.67 11.07 6.43
CA SER A 429 -15.51 12.00 7.19
C SER A 429 -16.99 11.93 6.79
N VAL A 430 -17.88 12.36 7.69
CA VAL A 430 -19.33 12.44 7.41
C VAL A 430 -19.64 13.36 6.23
N ASP A 431 -19.01 14.53 6.16
CA ASP A 431 -19.18 15.48 5.05
C ASP A 431 -18.81 14.88 3.69
N GLU A 432 -17.76 14.06 3.64
CA GLU A 432 -17.42 13.33 2.41
C GLU A 432 -18.48 12.30 2.05
N CYS A 433 -18.93 11.49 3.03
CA CYS A 433 -19.98 10.49 2.82
C CYS A 433 -21.26 11.13 2.27
N GLU A 434 -21.72 12.24 2.85
CA GLU A 434 -22.91 12.96 2.41
C GLU A 434 -22.75 13.50 0.98
N LYS A 435 -21.60 14.10 0.65
CA LYS A 435 -21.33 14.64 -0.69
C LYS A 435 -21.29 13.57 -1.77
N VAL A 436 -20.77 12.38 -1.46
CA VAL A 436 -20.69 11.25 -2.40
C VAL A 436 -22.05 10.57 -2.59
N MET A 437 -22.83 10.44 -1.51
CA MET A 437 -24.18 9.85 -1.58
C MET A 437 -25.19 10.77 -2.26
N ALA A 438 -25.09 12.09 -2.05
CA ALA A 438 -26.06 13.09 -2.52
C ALA A 438 -26.58 12.90 -3.96
N PRO A 439 -25.74 12.74 -5.02
CA PRO A 439 -26.24 12.61 -6.38
C PRO A 439 -27.07 11.35 -6.61
N LYS A 440 -26.74 10.23 -5.95
CA LYS A 440 -27.36 8.91 -6.19
C LYS A 440 -28.46 8.54 -5.20
N VAL A 441 -28.48 9.20 -4.03
CA VAL A 441 -29.52 9.02 -3.02
C VAL A 441 -30.57 10.10 -3.21
N ARG A 442 -30.33 11.31 -2.69
CA ARG A 442 -31.24 12.44 -2.81
C ARG A 442 -31.54 12.83 -4.25
N GLY A 443 -30.52 12.84 -5.11
CA GLY A 443 -30.70 13.20 -6.52
C GLY A 443 -31.59 12.23 -7.29
N LEU A 444 -31.54 10.94 -6.95
CA LEU A 444 -32.44 9.94 -7.55
C LEU A 444 -33.89 10.15 -7.09
N VAL A 445 -34.11 10.39 -5.80
CA VAL A 445 -35.46 10.65 -5.25
C VAL A 445 -36.05 11.94 -5.81
N ASN A 446 -35.26 13.00 -5.93
CA ASN A 446 -35.69 14.26 -6.54
C ASN A 446 -36.13 14.08 -8.00
N LEU A 447 -35.34 13.33 -8.80
CA LEU A 447 -35.67 13.06 -10.21
C LEU A 447 -36.94 12.22 -10.35
N ASP A 448 -37.09 11.16 -9.56
CA ASP A 448 -38.31 10.35 -9.56
C ASP A 448 -39.54 11.17 -9.13
N GLY A 449 -39.40 11.98 -8.07
CA GLY A 449 -40.45 12.88 -7.61
C GLY A 449 -40.86 13.88 -8.68
N ALA A 450 -39.93 14.57 -9.33
CA ALA A 450 -40.25 15.56 -10.36
C ALA A 450 -40.78 14.95 -11.67
N THR A 451 -40.60 13.64 -11.88
CA THR A 451 -41.06 12.92 -13.09
C THR A 451 -42.27 12.02 -12.86
N LEU A 452 -42.97 12.18 -11.73
CA LEU A 452 -44.08 11.31 -11.32
C LEU A 452 -45.22 11.21 -12.37
N ASP A 453 -45.46 12.29 -13.12
CA ASP A 453 -46.54 12.42 -14.10
C ASP A 453 -46.05 12.38 -15.56
N GLN A 454 -44.79 12.05 -15.78
CA GLN A 454 -44.20 11.97 -17.12
C GLN A 454 -44.39 10.57 -17.72
N PRO A 455 -44.72 10.47 -19.02
CA PRO A 455 -44.91 9.20 -19.72
C PRO A 455 -43.56 8.59 -20.11
N LEU A 456 -42.77 8.23 -19.10
CA LEU A 456 -41.46 7.63 -19.32
C LEU A 456 -41.59 6.23 -19.93
N ASP A 457 -40.79 5.96 -20.97
CA ASP A 457 -40.55 4.62 -21.50
C ASP A 457 -39.54 3.89 -20.60
N PHE A 458 -38.52 4.61 -20.13
CA PHE A 458 -37.45 4.08 -19.28
C PHE A 458 -36.91 5.11 -18.29
N PHE A 459 -36.45 4.62 -17.15
CA PHE A 459 -35.71 5.34 -16.13
C PHE A 459 -34.46 4.51 -15.78
N VAL A 460 -33.32 4.81 -16.40
CA VAL A 460 -32.09 4.03 -16.22
C VAL A 460 -31.13 4.76 -15.31
N ILE A 461 -30.62 4.04 -14.31
CA ILE A 461 -29.66 4.54 -13.34
C ILE A 461 -28.31 3.89 -13.63
N PHE A 462 -27.27 4.70 -13.88
CA PHE A 462 -25.92 4.18 -14.02
C PHE A 462 -25.29 4.07 -12.64
N SER A 463 -25.20 2.85 -12.15
CA SER A 463 -24.61 2.47 -10.88
C SER A 463 -23.24 1.83 -11.10
N SER A 464 -22.63 1.34 -10.03
CA SER A 464 -21.30 0.71 -10.05
C SER A 464 -21.35 -0.67 -9.39
N MET A 465 -20.53 -1.58 -9.90
CA MET A 465 -20.28 -2.87 -9.25
C MET A 465 -19.82 -2.75 -7.79
N ALA A 466 -19.26 -1.62 -7.38
CA ALA A 466 -18.94 -1.34 -5.98
C ALA A 466 -20.17 -1.46 -5.06
N GLY A 467 -21.40 -1.17 -5.53
CA GLY A 467 -22.61 -1.39 -4.74
C GLY A 467 -22.96 -2.87 -4.53
N SER A 468 -22.59 -3.72 -5.49
CA SER A 468 -22.89 -5.16 -5.43
C SER A 468 -21.83 -5.92 -4.64
N LEU A 469 -20.55 -5.57 -4.80
CA LEU A 469 -19.42 -6.32 -4.25
C LEU A 469 -18.67 -5.60 -3.13
N GLY A 470 -18.92 -4.30 -2.92
CA GLY A 470 -18.03 -3.43 -2.16
C GLY A 470 -16.82 -2.99 -3.00
N ASN A 471 -16.12 -1.96 -2.54
CA ASN A 471 -14.80 -1.60 -3.04
C ASN A 471 -13.99 -0.91 -1.95
N ILE A 472 -12.69 -1.20 -1.87
CA ILE A 472 -11.78 -0.67 -0.84
C ILE A 472 -11.70 0.86 -0.96
N GLY A 473 -11.85 1.57 0.16
CA GLY A 473 -11.81 3.04 0.20
C GLY A 473 -13.08 3.74 -0.29
N GLN A 474 -14.14 2.99 -0.62
CA GLN A 474 -15.33 3.50 -1.29
C GLN A 474 -16.64 3.13 -0.57
N ALA A 475 -16.66 3.14 0.76
CA ALA A 475 -17.82 2.67 1.55
C ALA A 475 -19.11 3.46 1.25
N ASP A 476 -19.03 4.79 1.20
CA ASP A 476 -20.12 5.70 0.87
C ASP A 476 -20.57 5.59 -0.59
N TYR A 477 -19.62 5.46 -1.52
CA TYR A 477 -19.91 5.24 -2.93
C TYR A 477 -20.59 3.89 -3.17
N ALA A 478 -20.10 2.82 -2.55
CA ALA A 478 -20.73 1.50 -2.56
C ALA A 478 -22.16 1.58 -1.99
N CYS A 479 -22.33 2.25 -0.85
CA CYS A 479 -23.63 2.47 -0.22
C CYS A 479 -24.63 3.18 -1.15
N ALA A 480 -24.20 4.27 -1.80
CA ALA A 480 -25.03 5.03 -2.74
C ALA A 480 -25.45 4.23 -3.98
N ASN A 481 -24.53 3.42 -4.52
CA ASN A 481 -24.80 2.58 -5.69
C ASN A 481 -25.67 1.35 -5.35
N ALA A 482 -25.53 0.80 -4.13
CA ALA A 482 -26.42 -0.24 -3.63
C ALA A 482 -27.84 0.32 -3.38
N PHE A 483 -27.96 1.53 -2.84
CA PHE A 483 -29.24 2.25 -2.71
C PHE A 483 -29.93 2.39 -4.06
N ALA A 484 -29.21 2.78 -5.12
CA ALA A 484 -29.77 2.91 -6.46
C ALA A 484 -30.40 1.60 -6.97
N GLY A 485 -29.77 0.45 -6.70
CA GLY A 485 -30.34 -0.87 -7.02
C GLY A 485 -31.63 -1.18 -6.25
N GLY A 486 -31.64 -0.91 -4.95
CA GLY A 486 -32.83 -1.05 -4.10
C GLY A 486 -33.97 -0.10 -4.49
N TYR A 487 -33.64 1.15 -4.79
CA TYR A 487 -34.59 2.17 -5.23
C TYR A 487 -35.20 1.85 -6.59
N ALA A 488 -34.45 1.22 -7.50
CA ALA A 488 -35.02 0.75 -8.77
C ALA A 488 -36.10 -0.31 -8.55
N ALA A 489 -35.92 -1.24 -7.60
CA ALA A 489 -36.94 -2.21 -7.23
C ALA A 489 -38.17 -1.54 -6.59
N TYR A 490 -37.94 -0.57 -5.69
CA TYR A 490 -39.00 0.24 -5.10
C TYR A 490 -39.81 1.00 -6.16
N ARG A 491 -39.15 1.69 -7.09
CA ARG A 491 -39.82 2.43 -8.16
C ARG A 491 -40.61 1.51 -9.11
N ASN A 492 -40.08 0.34 -9.45
CA ASN A 492 -40.80 -0.62 -10.30
C ASN A 492 -42.10 -1.10 -9.63
N ARG A 493 -42.13 -1.27 -8.31
CA ARG A 493 -43.38 -1.55 -7.59
C ARG A 493 -44.38 -0.40 -7.71
N LEU A 494 -43.93 0.85 -7.55
CA LEU A 494 -44.79 2.02 -7.78
C LEU A 494 -45.33 2.09 -9.22
N VAL A 495 -44.58 1.57 -10.20
CA VAL A 495 -45.07 1.43 -11.59
C VAL A 495 -46.18 0.37 -11.68
N GLU A 496 -46.02 -0.77 -11.03
CA GLU A 496 -47.04 -1.83 -10.95
C GLU A 496 -48.33 -1.33 -10.26
N GLU A 497 -48.19 -0.44 -9.28
CA GLU A 497 -49.30 0.23 -8.59
C GLU A 497 -49.92 1.39 -9.40
N GLY A 498 -49.35 1.75 -10.56
CA GLY A 498 -49.81 2.85 -11.40
C GLY A 498 -49.46 4.25 -10.89
N LEU A 499 -48.59 4.36 -9.88
CA LEU A 499 -48.10 5.62 -9.30
C LEU A 499 -46.88 6.19 -10.05
N ARG A 500 -46.27 5.39 -10.92
CA ARG A 500 -45.12 5.75 -11.78
C ARG A 500 -45.28 5.13 -13.16
N GLN A 501 -44.47 5.61 -14.11
CA GLN A 501 -44.40 5.07 -15.48
C GLN A 501 -42.96 4.73 -15.88
N GLY A 502 -42.83 3.82 -16.84
CA GLY A 502 -41.56 3.42 -17.46
C GLY A 502 -40.81 2.31 -16.75
N LYS A 503 -39.95 1.61 -17.50
CA LYS A 503 -39.09 0.54 -16.96
C LYS A 503 -37.93 1.14 -16.17
N THR A 504 -37.79 0.79 -14.89
CA THR A 504 -36.65 1.24 -14.06
C THR A 504 -35.59 0.17 -13.98
N VAL A 505 -34.33 0.53 -14.30
CA VAL A 505 -33.19 -0.40 -14.21
C VAL A 505 -31.98 0.34 -13.66
N SER A 506 -31.39 -0.19 -12.59
CA SER A 506 -30.05 0.18 -12.11
C SER A 506 -29.01 -0.76 -12.72
N ILE A 507 -28.12 -0.21 -13.55
CA ILE A 507 -27.05 -0.96 -14.21
C ILE A 507 -25.74 -0.71 -13.47
N HIS A 508 -25.19 -1.76 -12.88
CA HIS A 508 -23.96 -1.75 -12.10
C HIS A 508 -22.78 -1.99 -13.04
N TRP A 509 -22.15 -0.89 -13.45
CA TRP A 509 -21.07 -0.92 -14.43
C TRP A 509 -19.72 -1.29 -13.80
N PRO A 510 -18.87 -2.03 -14.53
CA PRO A 510 -17.45 -2.20 -14.23
C PRO A 510 -16.69 -0.96 -14.72
N LEU A 511 -15.35 -1.04 -14.68
CA LEU A 511 -14.50 -0.10 -15.39
C LEU A 511 -14.80 -0.12 -16.90
N TRP A 512 -14.81 1.05 -17.53
CA TRP A 512 -14.93 1.21 -18.98
C TRP A 512 -13.58 1.58 -19.59
N LYS A 513 -13.28 1.03 -20.77
CA LYS A 513 -12.07 1.32 -21.54
C LYS A 513 -12.06 2.75 -22.07
N GLU A 514 -13.22 3.24 -22.49
CA GLU A 514 -13.44 4.59 -22.97
C GLU A 514 -14.64 5.20 -22.25
N GLY A 515 -14.49 6.43 -21.75
CA GLY A 515 -15.50 7.08 -20.92
C GLY A 515 -15.59 6.47 -19.51
N GLY A 516 -16.16 7.22 -18.56
CA GLY A 516 -16.18 6.81 -17.15
C GLY A 516 -14.94 7.22 -16.36
N MET A 517 -14.77 6.62 -15.17
CA MET A 517 -13.60 6.83 -14.30
C MET A 517 -12.49 5.86 -14.74
N THR A 518 -11.26 6.32 -14.88
CA THR A 518 -10.12 5.52 -15.34
C THR A 518 -9.21 5.12 -14.18
N VAL A 519 -8.55 3.96 -14.27
CA VAL A 519 -7.55 3.48 -13.31
C VAL A 519 -6.23 3.19 -14.02
N GLY A 520 -5.14 3.01 -13.26
CA GLY A 520 -3.82 2.68 -13.83
C GLY A 520 -3.76 1.26 -14.39
N ALA A 521 -2.80 1.00 -15.29
CA ALA A 521 -2.62 -0.30 -15.94
C ALA A 521 -2.42 -1.47 -14.95
N GLU A 522 -1.85 -1.18 -13.78
CA GLU A 522 -1.67 -2.16 -12.69
C GLU A 522 -3.00 -2.62 -12.08
N THR A 523 -3.93 -1.68 -11.83
CA THR A 523 -5.28 -1.99 -11.34
C THR A 523 -6.09 -2.79 -12.36
N GLU A 524 -5.97 -2.47 -13.64
CA GLU A 524 -6.62 -3.24 -14.71
C GLU A 524 -6.11 -4.68 -14.77
N GLU A 525 -4.80 -4.88 -14.66
CA GLU A 525 -4.20 -6.21 -14.65
C GLU A 525 -4.58 -7.01 -13.39
N MET A 526 -4.67 -6.35 -12.23
CA MET A 526 -5.21 -6.96 -11.00
C MET A 526 -6.67 -7.40 -11.17
N MET A 527 -7.54 -6.59 -11.78
CA MET A 527 -8.93 -6.99 -12.07
C MET A 527 -8.99 -8.21 -12.99
N ARG A 528 -8.11 -8.26 -14.01
CA ARG A 528 -8.01 -9.39 -14.93
C ARG A 528 -7.57 -10.67 -14.21
N ARG A 529 -6.53 -10.59 -13.39
CA ARG A 529 -5.98 -11.74 -12.65
C ARG A 529 -6.93 -12.26 -11.57
N ASN A 530 -7.51 -11.36 -10.76
CA ASN A 530 -8.26 -11.75 -9.57
C ASN A 530 -9.72 -12.11 -9.86
N MET A 531 -10.35 -11.38 -10.78
CA MET A 531 -11.79 -11.51 -11.06
C MET A 531 -12.05 -12.03 -12.49
N GLY A 532 -11.03 -12.15 -13.33
CA GLY A 532 -11.21 -12.44 -14.75
C GLY A 532 -11.78 -11.28 -15.54
N MET A 533 -11.87 -10.07 -14.97
CA MET A 533 -12.56 -8.92 -15.56
C MET A 533 -11.61 -8.04 -16.37
N THR A 534 -12.08 -7.53 -17.50
CA THR A 534 -11.37 -6.54 -18.31
C THR A 534 -12.17 -5.25 -18.41
N ALA A 535 -11.49 -4.14 -18.72
CA ALA A 535 -12.15 -2.86 -18.96
C ALA A 535 -13.16 -3.00 -20.12
N MET A 536 -14.39 -2.58 -19.86
CA MET A 536 -15.49 -2.82 -20.79
C MET A 536 -15.40 -1.91 -22.01
N GLU A 537 -15.55 -2.51 -23.19
CA GLU A 537 -15.55 -1.78 -24.45
C GLU A 537 -16.88 -1.07 -24.68
N THR A 538 -16.82 0.11 -25.32
CA THR A 538 -17.99 0.96 -25.58
C THR A 538 -19.13 0.20 -26.25
N GLY A 539 -18.83 -0.59 -27.30
CA GLY A 539 -19.84 -1.37 -28.01
C GLY A 539 -20.46 -2.49 -27.15
N ALA A 540 -19.69 -3.09 -26.25
CA ALA A 540 -20.19 -4.10 -25.32
C ALA A 540 -21.11 -3.47 -24.26
N GLY A 541 -20.72 -2.33 -23.68
CA GLY A 541 -21.52 -1.60 -22.72
C GLY A 541 -22.84 -1.09 -23.30
N ILE A 542 -22.84 -0.56 -24.53
CA ILE A 542 -24.08 -0.16 -25.23
C ILE A 542 -25.02 -1.35 -25.42
N ARG A 543 -24.52 -2.50 -25.89
CA ARG A 543 -25.36 -3.72 -26.00
C ARG A 543 -25.89 -4.15 -24.63
N GLY A 544 -25.05 -4.08 -23.59
CA GLY A 544 -25.43 -4.36 -22.20
C GLY A 544 -26.56 -3.45 -21.70
N PHE A 545 -26.55 -2.17 -22.05
CA PHE A 545 -27.62 -1.24 -21.72
C PHE A 545 -28.97 -1.68 -22.30
N TYR A 546 -29.06 -1.90 -23.62
CA TYR A 546 -30.32 -2.31 -24.24
C TYR A 546 -30.83 -3.65 -23.71
N ARG A 547 -29.92 -4.61 -23.48
CA ARG A 547 -30.25 -5.90 -22.84
C ARG A 547 -30.82 -5.71 -21.44
N SER A 548 -30.22 -4.84 -20.65
CA SER A 548 -30.64 -4.59 -19.26
C SER A 548 -32.04 -3.99 -19.22
N VAL A 549 -32.32 -3.00 -20.08
CA VAL A 549 -33.65 -2.37 -20.19
C VAL A 549 -34.70 -3.34 -20.74
N ALA A 550 -34.34 -4.16 -21.73
CA ALA A 550 -35.23 -5.19 -22.27
C ALA A 550 -35.62 -6.23 -21.21
N ALA A 551 -34.64 -6.71 -20.44
CA ALA A 551 -34.82 -7.70 -19.38
C ALA A 551 -35.72 -7.19 -18.24
N GLY A 552 -35.64 -5.90 -17.92
CA GLY A 552 -36.53 -5.27 -16.94
C GLY A 552 -36.26 -5.67 -15.48
N PHE A 553 -35.12 -6.29 -15.17
CA PHE A 553 -34.74 -6.51 -13.78
C PHE A 553 -34.29 -5.19 -13.13
N PRO A 554 -34.67 -4.93 -11.87
CA PRO A 554 -34.36 -3.66 -11.21
C PRO A 554 -32.85 -3.44 -11.00
N HIS A 555 -32.08 -4.51 -10.84
CA HIS A 555 -30.64 -4.48 -10.60
C HIS A 555 -29.93 -5.50 -11.51
N ILE A 556 -29.05 -5.02 -12.38
CA ILE A 556 -28.24 -5.83 -13.29
C ILE A 556 -26.77 -5.39 -13.25
N MET A 557 -25.84 -6.33 -13.31
CA MET A 557 -24.41 -6.12 -13.54
C MET A 557 -24.05 -6.54 -14.97
N VAL A 558 -23.26 -5.74 -15.68
CA VAL A 558 -22.77 -6.06 -17.03
C VAL A 558 -21.26 -6.13 -16.99
N ILE A 559 -20.68 -7.32 -17.13
CA ILE A 559 -19.24 -7.55 -16.91
C ILE A 559 -18.60 -8.05 -18.20
N GLN A 560 -17.39 -7.57 -18.53
CA GLN A 560 -16.60 -8.07 -19.64
C GLN A 560 -15.33 -8.76 -19.13
N GLY A 561 -14.95 -9.89 -19.70
CA GLY A 561 -13.72 -10.61 -19.33
C GLY A 561 -13.72 -12.11 -19.66
N ASP A 562 -12.87 -12.88 -18.97
CA ASP A 562 -12.85 -14.34 -19.01
C ASP A 562 -14.10 -14.88 -18.29
N ALA A 563 -15.07 -15.35 -19.08
CA ALA A 563 -16.34 -15.83 -18.57
C ALA A 563 -16.21 -16.98 -17.56
N THR A 564 -15.20 -17.84 -17.72
CA THR A 564 -15.00 -18.99 -16.83
C THR A 564 -14.50 -18.51 -15.47
N ALA A 565 -13.53 -17.58 -15.47
CA ALA A 565 -13.01 -16.99 -14.25
C ALA A 565 -14.07 -16.19 -13.50
N ILE A 566 -14.87 -15.39 -14.22
CA ILE A 566 -15.95 -14.59 -13.64
C ILE A 566 -17.03 -15.48 -13.01
N ARG A 567 -17.50 -16.52 -13.72
CA ARG A 567 -18.50 -17.48 -13.19
C ARG A 567 -18.00 -18.15 -11.91
N ARG A 568 -16.77 -18.67 -11.94
CA ARG A 568 -16.18 -19.34 -10.78
C ARG A 568 -16.13 -18.43 -9.54
N LYS A 569 -15.78 -17.15 -9.72
CA LYS A 569 -15.60 -16.20 -8.61
C LYS A 569 -16.92 -15.58 -8.12
N LEU A 570 -17.86 -15.26 -9.02
CA LEU A 570 -19.08 -14.53 -8.66
C LEU A 570 -20.33 -15.42 -8.54
N VAL A 571 -20.43 -16.47 -9.37
CA VAL A 571 -21.62 -17.35 -9.40
C VAL A 571 -21.38 -18.60 -8.55
N ASP A 572 -20.27 -19.31 -8.76
CA ASP A 572 -20.03 -20.61 -8.12
C ASP A 572 -19.54 -20.46 -6.67
N SER A 573 -18.69 -19.47 -6.38
CA SER A 573 -18.20 -19.17 -5.02
C SER A 573 -19.35 -18.84 -4.05
N ALA A 574 -20.47 -18.31 -4.55
CA ALA A 574 -21.66 -18.05 -3.75
C ALA A 574 -22.44 -19.32 -3.38
N MET A 575 -22.20 -20.47 -4.03
CA MET A 575 -22.89 -21.74 -3.77
C MET A 575 -22.19 -22.66 -2.77
N VAL A 576 -20.90 -22.43 -2.48
CA VAL A 576 -20.11 -23.31 -1.59
C VAL A 576 -20.13 -22.76 -0.16
N SER A 577 -21.32 -22.71 0.46
CA SER A 577 -21.49 -22.53 1.92
C SER A 577 -22.00 -23.82 2.57
N THR A 578 -21.50 -24.97 2.14
CA THR A 578 -21.62 -26.24 2.86
C THR A 578 -20.26 -26.64 3.39
N VAL A 579 -19.84 -26.00 4.48
CA VAL A 579 -18.82 -26.59 5.36
C VAL A 579 -19.49 -27.81 6.00
N GLN A 580 -19.28 -28.99 5.41
CA GLN A 580 -19.49 -30.24 6.12
C GLN A 580 -18.48 -30.28 7.27
N ILE A 581 -18.93 -29.92 8.46
CA ILE A 581 -18.22 -30.22 9.70
C ILE A 581 -18.50 -31.71 9.98
N PRO A 582 -17.49 -32.61 9.99
CA PRO A 582 -17.70 -33.97 10.44
C PRO A 582 -18.14 -33.94 11.91
N SER A 583 -19.27 -34.58 12.21
CA SER A 583 -19.83 -34.67 13.56
C SER A 583 -18.78 -35.20 14.54
N ARG A 584 -18.34 -34.36 15.47
CA ARG A 584 -17.51 -34.77 16.61
C ARG A 584 -18.40 -35.51 17.60
N GLN A 585 -18.50 -36.83 17.46
CA GLN A 585 -18.98 -37.66 18.55
C GLN A 585 -18.06 -37.43 19.75
N THR A 586 -18.66 -37.11 20.88
CA THR A 586 -17.99 -36.96 22.16
C THR A 586 -17.59 -38.34 22.68
N PRO A 587 -16.31 -38.55 23.05
CA PRO A 587 -16.03 -39.29 24.26
C PRO A 587 -15.54 -38.30 25.30
N SER A 588 -16.28 -38.23 26.40
CA SER A 588 -15.82 -37.74 27.68
C SER A 588 -14.51 -38.42 28.06
N SER A 589 -13.41 -37.66 28.13
CA SER A 589 -12.26 -37.90 29.00
C SER A 589 -11.32 -36.69 28.92
N GLU A 590 -11.07 -36.04 30.06
CA GLU A 590 -9.98 -35.09 30.23
C GLU A 590 -8.65 -35.80 29.88
N VAL A 591 -7.91 -35.28 28.89
CA VAL A 591 -6.51 -35.65 28.63
C VAL A 591 -5.69 -34.38 28.41
N PRO A 592 -4.50 -34.23 29.03
CA PRO A 592 -3.66 -33.05 28.89
C PRO A 592 -2.78 -33.12 27.62
N GLY A 593 -2.75 -32.01 26.86
CA GLY A 593 -1.66 -31.62 25.94
C GLY A 593 -1.62 -32.25 24.55
N ASP A 594 -1.89 -31.45 23.51
CA ASP A 594 -1.67 -31.83 22.09
C ASP A 594 -0.71 -30.86 21.36
N ASP A 595 0.22 -30.25 22.10
CA ASP A 595 1.28 -29.38 21.55
C ASP A 595 2.22 -30.13 20.60
N ALA A 596 2.28 -31.46 20.67
CA ALA A 596 3.18 -32.27 19.85
C ALA A 596 2.66 -32.48 18.41
N ALA A 597 1.34 -32.66 18.24
CA ALA A 597 0.73 -32.86 16.92
C ALA A 597 0.70 -31.58 16.08
N ASP A 598 0.48 -30.43 16.72
CA ASP A 598 0.51 -29.12 16.05
C ASP A 598 1.93 -28.71 15.65
N ASN A 599 2.94 -29.07 16.46
CA ASN A 599 4.34 -28.81 16.12
C ASN A 599 4.82 -29.72 14.96
N ASP A 600 4.34 -30.96 14.90
CA ASP A 600 4.64 -31.92 13.83
C ASP A 600 3.99 -31.52 12.49
N LEU A 601 2.73 -31.06 12.51
CA LEU A 601 2.07 -30.50 11.32
C LEU A 601 2.76 -29.23 10.82
N ARG A 602 3.10 -28.31 11.74
CA ARG A 602 3.82 -27.07 11.41
C ARG A 602 5.18 -27.36 10.78
N GLN A 603 5.95 -28.32 11.30
CA GLN A 603 7.24 -28.71 10.72
C GLN A 603 7.10 -29.31 9.31
N ARG A 604 6.04 -30.10 9.07
CA ARG A 604 5.76 -30.63 7.72
C ARG A 604 5.37 -29.54 6.72
N ILE A 605 4.53 -28.58 7.13
CA ILE A 605 4.17 -27.43 6.30
C ILE A 605 5.40 -26.56 6.02
N ARG A 606 6.23 -26.31 7.03
CA ARG A 606 7.50 -25.58 6.89
C ARG A 606 8.42 -26.24 5.86
N ALA A 607 8.60 -27.56 5.91
CA ALA A 607 9.45 -28.28 4.96
C ALA A 607 8.90 -28.23 3.53
N MET A 608 7.57 -28.30 3.37
CA MET A 608 6.91 -28.12 2.07
C MET A 608 7.14 -26.71 1.51
N LEU A 609 6.91 -25.67 2.32
CA LEU A 609 7.11 -24.28 1.91
C LEU A 609 8.57 -23.99 1.53
N ILE A 610 9.56 -24.53 2.26
CA ILE A 610 10.98 -24.38 1.88
C ILE A 610 11.25 -24.98 0.50
N ARG A 611 10.72 -26.17 0.22
CA ARG A 611 10.86 -26.83 -1.09
C ARG A 611 10.22 -26.01 -2.21
N ASP A 612 9.00 -25.54 -1.99
CA ASP A 612 8.25 -24.82 -3.00
C ASP A 612 8.88 -23.44 -3.27
N VAL A 613 9.38 -22.75 -2.22
CA VAL A 613 10.16 -21.50 -2.36
C VAL A 613 11.48 -21.77 -3.10
N ALA A 614 12.19 -22.87 -2.79
CA ALA A 614 13.42 -23.26 -3.49
C ALA A 614 13.17 -23.49 -4.98
N GLN A 615 12.06 -24.14 -5.32
CA GLN A 615 11.66 -24.44 -6.68
C GLN A 615 11.29 -23.18 -7.47
N VAL A 616 10.53 -22.26 -6.86
CA VAL A 616 10.16 -20.97 -7.49
C VAL A 616 11.41 -20.12 -7.74
N MET A 617 12.35 -20.10 -6.79
CA MET A 617 13.56 -19.28 -6.85
C MET A 617 14.72 -19.92 -7.63
N GLY A 618 14.65 -21.21 -7.95
CA GLY A 618 15.73 -21.94 -8.60
C GLY A 618 17.01 -22.05 -7.75
N ILE A 619 16.86 -22.03 -6.42
CA ILE A 619 17.95 -22.16 -5.44
C ILE A 619 17.82 -23.49 -4.67
N SER A 620 18.84 -23.86 -3.89
CA SER A 620 18.82 -25.10 -3.10
C SER A 620 18.00 -24.92 -1.82
N GLU A 621 17.27 -25.96 -1.38
CA GLU A 621 16.53 -25.97 -0.11
C GLU A 621 17.40 -25.54 1.09
N ASP A 622 18.69 -25.91 1.09
CA ASP A 622 19.66 -25.60 2.16
C ASP A 622 20.02 -24.11 2.26
N THR A 623 19.66 -23.30 1.25
CA THR A 623 19.93 -21.86 1.20
C THR A 623 18.78 -21.00 1.76
N ILE A 624 17.64 -21.60 2.07
CA ILE A 624 16.46 -20.91 2.58
C ILE A 624 16.43 -21.01 4.10
N ASP A 625 16.57 -19.87 4.77
CA ASP A 625 16.34 -19.75 6.19
C ASP A 625 14.87 -19.38 6.42
N GLY A 626 14.18 -20.17 7.23
CA GLY A 626 12.75 -20.03 7.44
C GLY A 626 12.34 -18.74 8.17
N ASN A 627 13.27 -18.05 8.85
CA ASN A 627 13.00 -16.78 9.53
C ASN A 627 13.43 -15.54 8.73
N VAL A 628 13.87 -15.72 7.49
CA VAL A 628 14.27 -14.62 6.61
C VAL A 628 13.12 -14.32 5.65
N ALA A 629 12.77 -13.05 5.52
CA ALA A 629 11.71 -12.60 4.63
C ALA A 629 11.98 -13.06 3.18
N LEU A 630 10.93 -13.58 2.52
CA LEU A 630 11.05 -14.15 1.19
C LEU A 630 11.59 -13.14 0.16
N GLU A 631 11.25 -11.86 0.30
CA GLU A 631 11.75 -10.76 -0.54
C GLU A 631 13.29 -10.71 -0.64
N LYS A 632 14.00 -11.06 0.45
CA LYS A 632 15.48 -11.08 0.47
C LYS A 632 16.08 -12.19 -0.38
N TYR A 633 15.30 -13.21 -0.71
CA TYR A 633 15.68 -14.25 -1.66
C TYR A 633 15.36 -13.88 -3.10
N GLY A 634 14.73 -12.72 -3.36
CA GLY A 634 14.28 -12.27 -4.67
C GLY A 634 12.82 -12.61 -4.97
N PHE A 635 12.02 -12.93 -3.94
CA PHE A 635 10.59 -13.16 -4.04
C PHE A 635 9.86 -11.81 -4.18
N ASP A 636 9.56 -11.39 -5.40
CA ASP A 636 8.82 -10.16 -5.69
C ASP A 636 7.29 -10.39 -5.73
N SER A 637 6.52 -9.35 -6.02
CA SER A 637 5.04 -9.45 -6.10
C SER A 637 4.54 -10.44 -7.16
N ILE A 638 5.34 -10.75 -8.19
CA ILE A 638 5.01 -11.74 -9.22
C ILE A 638 5.26 -13.15 -8.66
N SER A 639 6.44 -13.39 -8.08
CA SER A 639 6.82 -14.65 -7.43
C SER A 639 5.91 -14.98 -6.24
N MET A 640 5.54 -13.99 -5.42
CA MET A 640 4.55 -14.13 -4.35
C MET A 640 3.19 -14.56 -4.90
N THR A 641 2.74 -13.96 -6.00
CA THR A 641 1.46 -14.32 -6.62
C THR A 641 1.51 -15.72 -7.24
N GLU A 642 2.59 -16.09 -7.92
CA GLU A 642 2.80 -17.44 -8.46
C GLU A 642 2.85 -18.51 -7.36
N PHE A 643 3.55 -18.22 -6.27
CA PHE A 643 3.64 -19.10 -5.10
C PHE A 643 2.28 -19.25 -4.40
N THR A 644 1.55 -18.15 -4.20
CA THR A 644 0.18 -18.17 -3.66
C THR A 644 -0.75 -19.01 -4.54
N ASN A 645 -0.68 -18.83 -5.86
CA ASN A 645 -1.50 -19.59 -6.81
C ASN A 645 -1.16 -21.09 -6.79
N THR A 646 0.13 -21.42 -6.61
CA THR A 646 0.61 -22.80 -6.49
C THR A 646 0.09 -23.43 -5.21
N LEU A 647 0.25 -22.75 -4.06
CA LEU A 647 -0.30 -23.18 -2.77
C LEU A 647 -1.83 -23.37 -2.81
N ASN A 648 -2.55 -22.41 -3.39
CA ASN A 648 -4.01 -22.48 -3.53
C ASN A 648 -4.44 -23.68 -4.39
N ALA A 649 -3.74 -23.93 -5.50
CA ALA A 649 -4.04 -25.05 -6.40
C ALA A 649 -3.69 -26.40 -5.75
N GLU A 650 -2.51 -26.52 -5.14
CA GLU A 650 -1.97 -27.76 -4.60
C GLU A 650 -2.59 -28.17 -3.26
N GLN A 651 -3.11 -27.21 -2.49
CA GLN A 651 -3.68 -27.46 -1.15
C GLN A 651 -5.19 -27.20 -1.09
N SER A 652 -5.79 -26.74 -2.20
CA SER A 652 -7.23 -26.41 -2.29
C SER A 652 -7.67 -25.40 -1.22
N ILE A 653 -6.86 -24.35 -1.04
CA ILE A 653 -7.06 -23.24 -0.11
C ILE A 653 -7.23 -21.93 -0.89
N ASP A 654 -7.69 -20.86 -0.22
CA ASP A 654 -7.85 -19.52 -0.82
C ASP A 654 -7.05 -18.50 0.01
N LEU A 655 -5.77 -18.36 -0.34
CA LEU A 655 -4.88 -17.30 0.15
C LEU A 655 -4.78 -16.18 -0.87
N ALA A 656 -4.82 -14.94 -0.39
CA ALA A 656 -4.46 -13.76 -1.17
C ALA A 656 -2.95 -13.50 -1.07
N PRO A 657 -2.29 -12.98 -2.12
CA PRO A 657 -0.86 -12.63 -2.06
C PRO A 657 -0.52 -11.62 -0.96
N THR A 658 -1.52 -10.88 -0.44
CA THR A 658 -1.33 -9.98 0.69
C THR A 658 -0.94 -10.69 1.99
N VAL A 659 -1.16 -12.00 2.09
CA VAL A 659 -0.70 -12.80 3.25
C VAL A 659 0.80 -12.66 3.48
N PHE A 660 1.59 -12.45 2.43
CA PHE A 660 3.03 -12.29 2.53
C PHE A 660 3.46 -10.95 3.14
N PHE A 661 2.57 -9.96 3.20
CA PHE A 661 2.82 -8.74 3.98
C PHE A 661 2.58 -8.94 5.47
N GLU A 662 1.68 -9.86 5.85
CA GLU A 662 1.39 -10.19 7.25
C GLU A 662 2.31 -11.29 7.81
N TYR A 663 2.74 -12.22 6.95
CA TYR A 663 3.59 -13.37 7.26
C TYR A 663 4.72 -13.46 6.20
N PRO A 664 5.77 -12.63 6.33
CA PRO A 664 6.76 -12.41 5.28
C PRO A 664 7.80 -13.54 5.12
N ASP A 665 7.85 -14.49 6.06
CA ASP A 665 8.83 -15.56 6.13
C ASP A 665 8.16 -16.94 6.23
N VAL A 666 8.93 -18.01 6.00
CA VAL A 666 8.40 -19.39 5.96
C VAL A 666 7.92 -19.87 7.34
N ASP A 667 8.54 -19.40 8.43
CA ASP A 667 8.25 -19.82 9.79
C ASP A 667 6.96 -19.18 10.33
N SER A 668 6.69 -17.93 9.96
CA SER A 668 5.44 -17.22 10.24
C SER A 668 4.30 -17.70 9.34
N LEU A 669 4.56 -17.92 8.05
CA LEU A 669 3.57 -18.47 7.12
C LEU A 669 3.17 -19.91 7.49
N SER A 670 4.14 -20.78 7.83
CA SER A 670 3.84 -22.14 8.27
C SER A 670 3.02 -22.20 9.56
N ALA A 671 3.24 -21.27 10.49
CA ALA A 671 2.45 -21.15 11.71
C ALA A 671 1.00 -20.73 11.40
N HIS A 672 0.84 -19.74 10.53
CA HIS A 672 -0.47 -19.27 10.08
C HIS A 672 -1.25 -20.38 9.36
N LEU A 673 -0.62 -21.08 8.40
CA LEU A 673 -1.24 -22.16 7.64
C LEU A 673 -1.61 -23.37 8.52
N ALA A 674 -0.75 -23.72 9.49
CA ALA A 674 -1.04 -24.80 10.44
C ALA A 674 -2.25 -24.49 11.33
N MET A 675 -2.47 -23.22 11.65
CA MET A 675 -3.54 -22.77 12.52
C MET A 675 -4.86 -22.53 11.78
N GLU A 676 -4.82 -21.85 10.63
CA GLU A 676 -6.01 -21.41 9.89
C GLU A 676 -6.52 -22.45 8.87
N TYR A 677 -5.62 -23.25 8.28
CA TYR A 677 -5.94 -24.24 7.24
C TYR A 677 -5.66 -25.69 7.69
N ARG A 678 -5.71 -25.95 9.01
CA ARG A 678 -5.36 -27.25 9.62
C ARG A 678 -5.95 -28.45 8.89
N THR A 679 -7.26 -28.44 8.62
CA THR A 679 -7.97 -29.57 7.96
C THR A 679 -7.50 -29.84 6.54
N ALA A 680 -7.13 -28.82 5.77
CA ALA A 680 -6.64 -28.96 4.41
C ALA A 680 -5.25 -29.64 4.38
N PHE A 681 -4.36 -29.22 5.28
CA PHE A 681 -3.00 -29.74 5.36
C PHE A 681 -2.89 -31.09 6.09
N SER A 682 -3.74 -31.35 7.09
CA SER A 682 -3.73 -32.61 7.85
C SER A 682 -4.10 -33.82 7.00
N GLY A 683 -4.95 -33.65 5.98
CA GLY A 683 -5.39 -34.75 5.11
C GLY A 683 -4.41 -35.13 3.99
N ARG A 684 -3.59 -34.19 3.51
CA ARG A 684 -2.65 -34.39 2.39
C ARG A 684 -1.22 -34.70 2.82
N LEU A 685 -0.76 -34.18 3.95
CA LEU A 685 0.60 -34.42 4.47
C LEU A 685 0.72 -35.67 5.37
N ALA A 686 -0.37 -36.41 5.59
CA ALA A 686 -0.39 -37.63 6.41
C ALA A 686 0.24 -38.88 5.74
N GLY A 687 0.65 -38.76 4.47
CA GLY A 687 1.18 -39.88 3.67
C GLY A 687 2.55 -39.62 3.08
N THR A 688 3.59 -39.48 3.91
CA THR A 688 4.99 -39.70 3.48
C THR A 688 5.80 -40.27 4.64
N GLU A 689 6.66 -41.22 4.32
CA GLU A 689 7.14 -42.30 5.18
C GLU A 689 7.95 -41.90 6.42
N THR A 690 7.69 -42.65 7.49
CA THR A 690 8.57 -42.89 8.64
C THR A 690 9.96 -43.37 8.19
N VAL A 691 11.00 -42.57 8.44
CA VAL A 691 12.39 -43.06 8.44
C VAL A 691 12.78 -43.49 9.85
N GLN A 692 13.24 -44.74 9.93
CA GLN A 692 13.61 -45.50 11.13
C GLN A 692 14.57 -44.76 12.07
N ALA A 693 14.10 -44.49 13.29
CA ALA A 693 14.98 -44.34 14.45
C ALA A 693 15.40 -45.74 14.94
N ALA A 694 16.62 -46.14 14.58
CA ALA A 694 17.23 -47.35 15.10
C ALA A 694 17.52 -47.21 16.60
N ALA A 695 17.06 -48.24 17.31
CA ALA A 695 17.14 -48.46 18.74
C ALA A 695 18.48 -48.12 19.42
N LEU A 696 18.39 -47.64 20.66
CA LEU A 696 19.19 -48.10 21.80
C LEU A 696 18.48 -47.72 23.12
N LEU A 697 18.03 -48.76 23.84
CA LEU A 697 17.44 -48.70 25.18
C LEU A 697 18.50 -48.37 26.27
N PRO A 698 18.06 -47.93 27.47
CA PRO A 698 18.89 -47.22 28.43
C PRO A 698 19.62 -48.15 29.42
N LEU A 699 20.80 -47.74 29.85
CA LEU A 699 21.44 -48.25 31.07
C LEU A 699 21.64 -47.12 32.07
N GLN A 700 20.88 -47.19 33.16
CA GLN A 700 21.11 -46.44 34.39
C GLN A 700 22.41 -46.90 35.06
N GLY A 701 23.16 -45.94 35.61
CA GLY A 701 24.24 -46.20 36.55
C GLY A 701 24.87 -44.89 37.06
N ALA A 702 24.48 -44.48 38.28
CA ALA A 702 25.26 -43.59 39.15
C ALA A 702 26.65 -44.24 39.41
N VAL A 703 27.77 -43.55 39.69
CA VAL A 703 28.11 -42.63 40.79
C VAL A 703 29.42 -41.83 40.42
N PRO A 704 30.13 -41.05 41.29
CA PRO A 704 30.24 -39.59 41.23
C PRO A 704 31.65 -39.01 40.94
N ALA A 705 31.68 -37.69 40.71
CA ALA A 705 32.74 -36.70 41.01
C ALA A 705 34.23 -37.05 40.79
N GLU A 706 34.90 -36.34 39.86
CA GLU A 706 35.94 -35.37 40.25
C GLU A 706 36.37 -34.45 39.09
N ARG A 707 37.00 -33.35 39.50
CA ARG A 707 37.03 -32.02 38.89
C ARG A 707 38.42 -31.75 38.32
N ILE A 708 38.57 -31.54 37.01
CA ILE A 708 39.70 -30.76 36.47
C ILE A 708 39.22 -29.81 35.35
N VAL A 709 39.51 -28.54 35.61
CA VAL A 709 39.15 -27.33 34.88
C VAL A 709 39.90 -27.22 33.54
N ARG A 710 39.20 -26.85 32.46
CA ARG A 710 39.75 -26.01 31.39
C ARG A 710 38.65 -25.18 30.73
N GLN A 711 38.64 -23.88 31.06
CA GLN A 711 37.73 -22.87 30.54
C GLN A 711 37.98 -22.60 29.04
N LYS A 712 36.93 -22.67 28.22
CA LYS A 712 36.71 -21.76 27.09
C LYS A 712 35.32 -21.15 27.25
N ARG A 713 35.26 -19.89 27.67
CA ARG A 713 34.04 -19.08 27.73
C ARG A 713 33.61 -18.72 26.31
N SER A 714 32.50 -19.28 25.83
CA SER A 714 31.68 -18.65 24.80
C SER A 714 30.68 -17.72 25.51
N ARG A 715 30.63 -16.43 25.10
CA ARG A 715 29.87 -15.35 25.76
C ARG A 715 28.70 -14.81 24.91
N PHE A 716 27.93 -15.66 24.25
CA PHE A 716 26.65 -15.23 23.67
C PHE A 716 25.50 -15.87 24.44
N THR A 717 25.07 -15.18 25.48
CA THR A 717 23.79 -15.44 26.15
C THR A 717 22.69 -14.87 25.27
N ALA A 718 21.84 -15.75 24.74
CA ALA A 718 20.61 -15.37 24.07
C ALA A 718 19.73 -14.53 25.02
N LEU A 719 19.44 -13.29 24.63
CA LEU A 719 18.53 -12.40 25.33
C LEU A 719 17.11 -12.97 25.25
N LYS A 720 16.63 -13.54 26.36
CA LYS A 720 15.20 -13.76 26.57
C LYS A 720 14.52 -12.40 26.68
N ALA A 721 13.59 -12.10 25.77
CA ALA A 721 12.69 -10.97 25.84
C ALA A 721 11.90 -11.02 27.17
N GLY A 722 12.30 -10.19 28.13
CA GLY A 722 11.73 -10.13 29.46
C GLY A 722 10.54 -9.17 29.54
N ARG A 723 9.39 -9.74 29.92
CA ARG A 723 8.17 -9.14 30.49
C ARG A 723 8.33 -7.67 30.94
N SER A 724 7.39 -6.81 30.54
CA SER A 724 7.26 -5.42 30.99
C SER A 724 7.00 -5.35 32.49
N GLY A 725 8.01 -4.97 33.27
CA GLY A 725 7.81 -4.40 34.60
C GLY A 725 7.25 -2.99 34.48
N VAL A 726 6.42 -2.58 35.43
CA VAL A 726 5.98 -1.18 35.55
C VAL A 726 7.15 -0.38 36.11
N PHE A 727 7.77 0.47 35.28
CA PHE A 727 8.87 1.35 35.67
C PHE A 727 8.38 2.80 35.82
N PRO A 728 8.99 3.62 36.69
CA PRO A 728 8.59 5.01 36.90
C PRO A 728 8.72 5.86 35.63
N ALA A 729 7.77 6.76 35.39
CA ALA A 729 7.76 7.65 34.21
C ALA A 729 8.96 8.62 34.14
N ASP A 730 9.59 8.93 35.27
CA ASP A 730 10.71 9.88 35.40
C ASP A 730 12.09 9.19 35.57
N GLU A 731 12.27 7.98 35.06
CA GLU A 731 13.58 7.31 35.17
C GLU A 731 14.65 7.93 34.22
N PRO A 732 15.93 8.00 34.66
CA PRO A 732 17.01 8.49 33.79
C PRO A 732 17.22 7.63 32.53
N VAL A 733 17.80 8.24 31.49
CA VAL A 733 18.09 7.59 30.21
C VAL A 733 19.58 7.36 30.06
N ALA A 734 19.98 6.12 29.76
CA ALA A 734 21.36 5.73 29.50
C ALA A 734 21.72 5.92 28.02
N ILE A 735 22.93 6.43 27.77
CA ILE A 735 23.57 6.42 26.46
C ILE A 735 24.35 5.11 26.35
N VAL A 736 23.91 4.23 25.45
CA VAL A 736 24.46 2.87 25.29
C VAL A 736 25.27 2.66 24.02
N GLY A 737 25.15 3.57 23.05
CA GLY A 737 25.96 3.57 21.83
C GLY A 737 26.29 4.98 21.39
N ILE A 738 27.45 5.17 20.77
CA ILE A 738 27.92 6.46 20.26
C ILE A 738 28.59 6.29 18.89
N SER A 739 28.32 7.22 17.98
CA SER A 739 29.06 7.34 16.73
C SER A 739 29.15 8.79 16.28
N GLY A 740 30.19 9.14 15.54
CA GLY A 740 30.30 10.47 14.95
C GLY A 740 31.52 10.63 14.07
N ARG A 741 31.54 11.71 13.30
CA ARG A 741 32.66 12.15 12.45
C ARG A 741 32.75 13.66 12.52
N PHE A 742 33.94 14.17 12.79
CA PHE A 742 34.21 15.59 13.04
C PHE A 742 35.49 16.04 12.32
N PRO A 743 35.76 17.35 12.19
CA PRO A 743 36.94 17.82 11.49
C PRO A 743 38.24 17.24 12.09
N LYS A 744 39.06 16.62 11.23
CA LYS A 744 40.26 15.85 11.62
C LYS A 744 40.02 14.69 12.60
N ALA A 745 38.80 14.14 12.64
CA ALA A 745 38.43 12.98 13.45
C ALA A 745 37.46 12.07 12.70
N GLY A 746 37.94 10.89 12.27
CA GLY A 746 37.13 9.90 11.54
C GLY A 746 36.07 9.19 12.39
N ASP A 747 36.25 9.21 13.71
CA ASP A 747 35.40 8.58 14.71
C ASP A 747 35.43 9.37 16.04
N THR A 748 34.72 8.86 17.05
CA THR A 748 34.57 9.47 18.37
C THR A 748 35.84 9.35 19.21
N GLU A 749 36.66 8.32 19.02
CA GLU A 749 37.93 8.15 19.73
C GLU A 749 38.94 9.22 19.30
N ALA A 750 39.12 9.41 17.99
CA ALA A 750 39.95 10.48 17.45
C ALA A 750 39.45 11.87 17.86
N PHE A 751 38.12 12.06 17.97
CA PHE A 751 37.55 13.30 18.47
C PHE A 751 37.93 13.56 19.93
N TRP A 752 37.81 12.56 20.80
CA TRP A 752 38.23 12.67 22.20
C TRP A 752 39.72 12.94 22.36
N GLU A 753 40.56 12.30 21.55
CA GLU A 753 41.99 12.58 21.53
C GLU A 753 42.29 14.03 21.12
N ASN A 754 41.61 14.53 20.08
CA ASN A 754 41.77 15.91 19.62
C ASN A 754 41.40 16.90 20.74
N LEU A 755 40.30 16.66 21.45
CA LEU A 755 39.89 17.48 22.59
C LEU A 755 40.92 17.42 23.73
N ALA A 756 41.38 16.23 24.12
CA ALA A 756 42.36 16.06 25.19
C ALA A 756 43.71 16.73 24.88
N LYS A 757 44.11 16.78 23.60
CA LYS A 757 45.33 17.43 23.12
C LYS A 757 45.16 18.94 22.88
N GLY A 758 43.94 19.48 22.97
CA GLY A 758 43.64 20.87 22.61
C GLY A 758 43.89 21.16 21.12
N GLN A 759 43.68 20.17 20.26
CA GLN A 759 44.01 20.24 18.84
C GLN A 759 43.08 21.20 18.09
N HIS A 760 43.66 22.09 17.29
CA HIS A 760 42.92 23.00 16.44
C HIS A 760 42.56 22.36 15.09
N CYS A 761 41.27 22.09 14.88
CA CYS A 761 40.76 21.37 13.70
C CYS A 761 40.21 22.25 12.58
N ILE A 762 40.41 23.57 12.64
CA ILE A 762 39.98 24.51 11.59
C ILE A 762 41.03 24.58 10.48
N THR A 763 40.57 24.65 9.24
CA THR A 763 41.37 24.79 8.03
C THR A 763 40.82 25.91 7.14
N GLU A 764 41.54 26.23 6.06
CA GLU A 764 40.93 26.96 4.95
C GLU A 764 39.84 26.09 4.30
N ILE A 765 38.87 26.73 3.64
CA ILE A 765 37.85 26.03 2.83
C ILE A 765 38.55 25.15 1.79
N PRO A 766 38.33 23.82 1.80
CA PRO A 766 38.92 22.90 0.84
C PRO A 766 38.45 23.15 -0.60
N GLU A 767 39.31 22.83 -1.57
CA GLU A 767 39.02 22.97 -3.00
C GLU A 767 37.84 22.10 -3.47
N ASP A 768 37.58 20.98 -2.79
CA ASP A 768 36.46 20.07 -3.08
C ASP A 768 35.09 20.57 -2.56
N ARG A 769 35.05 21.70 -1.84
CA ARG A 769 33.79 22.37 -1.42
C ARG A 769 33.43 23.50 -2.38
N TRP A 770 34.27 24.54 -2.42
CA TRP A 770 34.20 25.62 -3.42
C TRP A 770 35.50 26.43 -3.43
N ASP A 771 35.80 27.08 -4.56
CA ASP A 771 36.92 28.02 -4.63
C ASP A 771 36.61 29.30 -3.83
N TRP A 772 37.10 29.36 -2.59
CA TRP A 772 36.90 30.52 -1.73
C TRP A 772 37.62 31.77 -2.24
N LYS A 773 38.65 31.65 -3.10
CA LYS A 773 39.36 32.80 -3.67
C LYS A 773 38.47 33.61 -4.60
N ALA A 774 37.53 32.96 -5.28
CA ALA A 774 36.52 33.61 -6.13
C ALA A 774 35.56 34.52 -5.33
N PHE A 775 35.46 34.34 -4.02
CA PHE A 775 34.61 35.11 -3.12
C PHE A 775 35.42 35.97 -2.13
N CYS A 776 36.74 36.04 -2.29
CA CYS A 776 37.64 36.76 -1.39
C CYS A 776 37.61 38.27 -1.69
N GLY A 777 37.26 39.06 -0.68
CA GLY A 777 37.24 40.53 -0.76
C GLY A 777 36.66 41.16 0.50
N ASN A 778 36.76 42.48 0.62
CA ASN A 778 36.00 43.21 1.64
C ASN A 778 34.51 43.14 1.25
N SER A 779 33.62 42.89 2.20
CA SER A 779 32.16 42.89 1.98
C SER A 779 31.73 44.20 1.32
N GLY A 780 31.65 44.20 -0.02
CA GLY A 780 31.21 45.32 -0.83
C GLY A 780 29.68 45.42 -0.85
N ALA A 781 29.16 46.47 -1.48
CA ALA A 781 27.72 46.76 -1.54
C ALA A 781 26.85 45.68 -2.22
N ASP A 782 27.46 44.66 -2.87
CA ASP A 782 26.76 43.56 -3.55
C ASP A 782 26.59 42.30 -2.68
N GLY A 783 27.19 42.25 -1.49
CA GLY A 783 27.07 41.13 -0.53
C GLY A 783 27.68 39.80 -1.00
N ARG A 784 28.48 39.78 -2.07
CA ARG A 784 29.02 38.54 -2.67
C ARG A 784 30.44 38.18 -2.23
N GLN A 785 31.08 39.01 -1.42
CA GLN A 785 32.47 38.83 -1.00
C GLN A 785 32.60 38.74 0.52
N THR A 786 33.54 37.92 0.99
CA THR A 786 33.89 37.78 2.41
C THR A 786 35.39 37.60 2.61
N PRO A 787 35.98 38.18 3.67
CA PRO A 787 37.36 37.87 4.06
C PRO A 787 37.48 36.56 4.85
N VAL A 788 36.36 35.93 5.23
CA VAL A 788 36.36 34.72 6.08
C VAL A 788 36.52 33.47 5.21
N LYS A 789 37.69 32.84 5.30
CA LYS A 789 38.06 31.63 4.56
C LYS A 789 38.18 30.36 5.40
N TRP A 790 37.81 30.44 6.68
CA TRP A 790 38.05 29.40 7.67
C TRP A 790 36.80 28.56 7.96
N GLY A 791 36.99 27.26 8.20
CA GLY A 791 35.94 26.34 8.63
C GLY A 791 36.51 25.01 9.13
N GLY A 792 35.68 24.24 9.82
CA GLY A 792 35.97 22.84 10.14
C GLY A 792 35.30 21.92 9.13
N PHE A 793 36.07 21.12 8.41
CA PHE A 793 35.56 20.24 7.35
C PHE A 793 35.86 18.78 7.66
N ILE A 794 34.92 17.90 7.35
CA ILE A 794 35.10 16.45 7.46
C ILE A 794 35.66 15.89 6.15
N ASP A 795 36.49 14.84 6.27
CA ASP A 795 36.87 14.04 5.12
C ASP A 795 35.69 13.18 4.66
N GLY A 796 35.62 12.89 3.36
CA GLY A 796 34.65 11.91 2.86
C GLY A 796 33.18 12.34 2.92
N VAL A 797 32.88 13.64 2.82
CA VAL A 797 31.49 14.16 2.90
C VAL A 797 30.54 13.50 1.88
N ALA A 798 31.08 13.02 0.75
CA ALA A 798 30.32 12.36 -0.31
C ALA A 798 30.31 10.82 -0.20
N GLU A 799 31.08 10.24 0.73
CA GLU A 799 31.22 8.78 0.88
C GLU A 799 29.90 8.15 1.34
N PHE A 800 29.45 7.11 0.62
CA PHE A 800 28.27 6.33 0.95
C PHE A 800 28.33 4.98 0.24
N ASP A 801 27.94 3.91 0.93
CA ASP A 801 27.74 2.58 0.32
C ASP A 801 26.25 2.38 0.05
N PRO A 802 25.76 2.67 -1.16
CA PRO A 802 24.34 2.63 -1.45
C PRO A 802 23.79 1.20 -1.45
N SER A 803 24.58 0.22 -1.91
CA SER A 803 24.17 -1.18 -1.98
C SER A 803 23.93 -1.77 -0.60
N PHE A 804 24.75 -1.39 0.39
CA PHE A 804 24.58 -1.81 1.78
C PHE A 804 23.23 -1.39 2.36
N PHE A 805 22.74 -0.20 2.00
CA PHE A 805 21.47 0.35 2.47
C PHE A 805 20.29 0.08 1.53
N GLU A 806 20.45 -0.82 0.56
CA GLU A 806 19.42 -1.16 -0.44
C GLU A 806 18.96 0.05 -1.29
N ILE A 807 19.89 0.99 -1.55
CA ILE A 807 19.65 2.20 -2.35
C ILE A 807 20.33 2.05 -3.71
N SER A 808 19.65 2.46 -4.78
CA SER A 808 20.27 2.45 -6.11
C SER A 808 21.38 3.52 -6.21
N PRO A 809 22.47 3.28 -6.97
CA PRO A 809 23.51 4.30 -7.17
C PRO A 809 22.95 5.64 -7.68
N ARG A 810 21.93 5.59 -8.55
CA ARG A 810 21.28 6.78 -9.09
C ARG A 810 20.53 7.58 -8.04
N GLU A 811 19.77 6.90 -7.17
CA GLU A 811 19.11 7.56 -6.05
C GLU A 811 20.15 8.15 -5.08
N ALA A 812 21.22 7.41 -4.79
CA ALA A 812 22.28 7.87 -3.92
C ALA A 812 22.93 9.16 -4.42
N GLU A 813 23.17 9.33 -5.72
CA GLU A 813 23.66 10.59 -6.31
C GLU A 813 22.75 11.79 -6.01
N LEU A 814 21.44 11.57 -5.94
CA LEU A 814 20.44 12.62 -5.69
C LEU A 814 20.20 12.90 -4.20
N MET A 815 20.69 12.05 -3.29
CA MET A 815 20.54 12.22 -1.84
C MET A 815 21.45 13.33 -1.29
N ASP A 816 20.92 14.19 -0.43
CA ASP A 816 21.72 15.13 0.35
C ASP A 816 22.78 14.37 1.18
N PRO A 817 24.07 14.79 1.18
CA PRO A 817 25.12 14.20 1.99
C PRO A 817 24.76 14.04 3.48
N GLN A 818 23.94 14.93 4.04
CA GLN A 818 23.45 14.81 5.41
C GLN A 818 22.64 13.53 5.64
N GLN A 819 21.82 13.11 4.66
CA GLN A 819 21.06 11.85 4.75
C GLN A 819 22.01 10.64 4.74
N ARG A 820 23.00 10.65 3.85
CA ARG A 820 23.98 9.57 3.70
C ARG A 820 24.82 9.39 4.98
N LEU A 821 25.38 10.49 5.49
CA LEU A 821 26.16 10.50 6.73
C LEU A 821 25.34 10.04 7.93
N MET A 822 24.09 10.49 8.03
CA MET A 822 23.17 10.04 9.08
C MET A 822 22.96 8.53 9.04
N MET A 823 22.67 7.95 7.88
CA MET A 823 22.45 6.49 7.77
C MET A 823 23.70 5.70 8.21
N ILE A 824 24.89 6.12 7.78
CA ILE A 824 26.16 5.51 8.19
C ILE A 824 26.33 5.55 9.71
N HIS A 825 26.10 6.71 10.32
CA HIS A 825 26.38 6.90 11.75
C HIS A 825 25.27 6.38 12.67
N VAL A 826 24.03 6.26 12.17
CA VAL A 826 23.00 5.48 12.86
C VAL A 826 23.39 4.03 12.92
N TRP A 827 23.81 3.44 11.79
CA TRP A 827 24.26 2.06 11.76
C TRP A 827 25.44 1.82 12.73
N LYS A 828 26.47 2.66 12.66
CA LYS A 828 27.64 2.55 13.55
C LYS A 828 27.29 2.73 15.04
N ALA A 829 26.32 3.58 15.38
CA ALA A 829 25.88 3.74 16.77
C ALA A 829 25.14 2.50 17.29
N ILE A 830 24.42 1.78 16.42
CA ILE A 830 23.80 0.48 16.74
C ILE A 830 24.87 -0.59 16.96
N GLU A 831 25.90 -0.62 16.10
CA GLU A 831 27.06 -1.53 16.25
C GLU A 831 27.80 -1.28 17.56
N ASP A 832 28.08 -0.01 17.89
CA ASP A 832 28.73 0.39 19.14
C ASP A 832 27.89 0.02 20.37
N ALA A 833 26.56 0.13 20.28
CA ALA A 833 25.64 -0.34 21.33
C ALA A 833 25.65 -1.86 21.52
N GLY A 834 26.29 -2.63 20.64
CA GLY A 834 26.31 -4.09 20.67
C GLY A 834 24.94 -4.71 20.36
N ILE A 835 24.05 -3.97 19.69
CA ILE A 835 22.71 -4.43 19.33
C ILE A 835 22.74 -4.99 17.91
N CYS A 836 22.25 -6.22 17.72
CA CYS A 836 22.03 -6.75 16.38
C CYS A 836 20.94 -5.93 15.67
N PRO A 837 21.20 -5.31 14.50
CA PRO A 837 20.22 -4.49 13.80
C PRO A 837 18.91 -5.23 13.49
N GLY A 838 18.97 -6.52 13.18
CA GLY A 838 17.78 -7.34 12.94
C GLY A 838 16.86 -7.50 14.16
N ASN A 839 17.36 -7.28 15.38
CA ASN A 839 16.55 -7.29 16.60
C ASN A 839 15.77 -5.98 16.82
N LEU A 840 16.06 -4.93 16.03
CA LEU A 840 15.31 -3.67 16.07
C LEU A 840 14.04 -3.74 15.22
N ALA A 841 13.97 -4.63 14.24
CA ALA A 841 12.78 -4.81 13.40
C ALA A 841 11.51 -5.05 14.23
N GLY A 842 10.42 -4.35 13.92
CA GLY A 842 9.16 -4.35 14.65
C GLY A 842 9.17 -3.67 16.03
N THR A 843 10.32 -3.20 16.52
CA THR A 843 10.40 -2.56 17.85
C THR A 843 9.92 -1.11 17.83
N LYS A 844 9.44 -0.61 18.97
CA LYS A 844 9.14 0.82 19.18
C LYS A 844 10.42 1.63 19.42
N THR A 845 11.39 1.54 18.52
CA THR A 845 12.61 2.35 18.55
C THR A 845 12.32 3.66 17.82
N GLY A 846 12.48 4.80 18.48
CA GLY A 846 12.35 6.12 17.87
C GLY A 846 13.66 6.59 17.22
N LEU A 847 13.58 7.48 16.25
CA LEU A 847 14.72 8.08 15.58
C LEU A 847 14.54 9.59 15.38
N PHE A 848 15.34 10.39 16.10
CA PHE A 848 15.22 11.84 16.15
C PHE A 848 16.52 12.50 15.71
N MET A 849 16.52 13.18 14.57
CA MET A 849 17.76 13.67 13.97
C MET A 849 17.74 15.18 13.76
N GLY A 850 18.66 15.87 14.42
CA GLY A 850 18.95 17.27 14.16
C GLY A 850 19.52 17.44 12.74
N THR A 851 18.86 18.20 11.90
CA THR A 851 19.28 18.45 10.51
C THR A 851 19.51 19.93 10.28
N GLY A 852 20.42 20.30 9.39
CA GLY A 852 20.58 21.66 8.90
C GLY A 852 19.83 21.92 7.57
N GLY A 853 19.86 23.18 7.12
CA GLY A 853 19.24 23.58 5.86
C GLY A 853 19.78 22.85 4.63
N ASN A 854 18.89 22.47 3.70
CA ASN A 854 19.22 21.78 2.45
C ASN A 854 19.98 22.72 1.48
N GLN A 855 21.28 22.47 1.36
CA GLN A 855 22.17 23.15 0.41
C GLN A 855 22.38 22.35 -0.88
N TYR A 856 22.09 21.04 -0.87
CA TYR A 856 22.37 20.14 -1.98
C TYR A 856 21.43 20.39 -3.17
N ALA A 857 20.20 20.81 -2.92
CA ALA A 857 19.26 21.22 -3.96
C ALA A 857 19.83 22.37 -4.84
N GLU A 858 20.61 23.29 -4.26
CA GLU A 858 21.28 24.36 -5.01
C GLU A 858 22.35 23.79 -5.97
N ILE A 859 23.09 22.77 -5.54
CA ILE A 859 24.10 22.09 -6.35
C ILE A 859 23.42 21.36 -7.52
N LEU A 860 22.38 20.59 -7.25
CA LEU A 860 21.61 19.88 -8.29
C LEU A 860 21.02 20.85 -9.33
N ALA A 861 20.48 21.98 -8.87
CA ALA A 861 19.95 23.02 -9.74
C ALA A 861 21.05 23.66 -10.61
N LYS A 862 22.21 23.99 -10.04
CA LYS A 862 23.37 24.53 -10.79
C LYS A 862 23.92 23.54 -11.81
N ALA A 863 23.96 22.26 -11.45
CA ALA A 863 24.37 21.18 -12.33
C ALA A 863 23.32 20.84 -13.41
N LYS A 864 22.15 21.50 -13.39
CA LYS A 864 21.03 21.26 -14.32
C LYS A 864 20.60 19.80 -14.36
N VAL A 865 20.64 19.12 -13.21
CA VAL A 865 20.15 17.75 -13.07
C VAL A 865 18.64 17.75 -13.35
N PRO A 866 18.12 16.88 -14.24
CA PRO A 866 16.70 16.77 -14.49
C PRO A 866 15.91 16.46 -13.21
N VAL A 867 14.65 16.90 -13.16
CA VAL A 867 13.73 16.49 -12.10
C VAL A 867 13.32 15.04 -12.36
N GLU A 868 13.76 14.15 -11.48
CA GLU A 868 13.54 12.70 -11.51
C GLU A 868 12.71 12.25 -10.30
N GLY A 869 12.26 11.00 -10.30
CA GLY A 869 11.41 10.45 -9.23
C GLY A 869 12.01 10.56 -7.82
N TYR A 870 13.33 10.51 -7.70
CA TYR A 870 14.04 10.61 -6.41
C TYR A 870 14.52 12.03 -6.06
N THR A 871 14.32 13.02 -6.94
CA THR A 871 14.80 14.39 -6.70
C THR A 871 14.18 15.01 -5.45
N SER A 872 12.89 14.76 -5.21
CA SER A 872 12.19 15.24 -4.01
C SER A 872 12.64 14.48 -2.76
N THR A 873 12.72 13.15 -2.83
CA THR A 873 13.06 12.32 -1.67
C THR A 873 14.53 12.48 -1.23
N GLY A 874 15.43 12.71 -2.18
CA GLY A 874 16.85 13.00 -1.88
C GLY A 874 17.09 14.34 -1.18
N SER A 875 16.12 15.26 -1.22
CA SER A 875 16.30 16.65 -0.76
C SER A 875 15.49 17.03 0.48
N VAL A 876 14.40 16.31 0.80
CA VAL A 876 13.52 16.67 1.92
C VAL A 876 14.10 16.17 3.25
N PRO A 877 14.25 17.02 4.29
CA PRO A 877 14.86 16.62 5.56
C PRO A 877 14.17 15.46 6.28
N SER A 878 12.85 15.32 6.15
CA SER A 878 12.10 14.23 6.77
C SER A 878 12.44 12.86 6.22
N ILE A 879 12.96 12.78 5.00
CA ILE A 879 13.28 11.49 4.38
C ILE A 879 14.50 10.86 5.04
N GLY A 880 15.48 11.64 5.46
CA GLY A 880 16.70 11.11 6.09
C GLY A 880 16.43 10.15 7.26
N PRO A 881 15.77 10.59 8.35
CA PRO A 881 15.42 9.71 9.46
C PRO A 881 14.45 8.60 9.05
N ASN A 882 13.43 8.91 8.24
CA ASN A 882 12.43 7.92 7.83
C ASN A 882 12.99 6.81 6.93
N ARG A 883 14.01 7.11 6.13
CA ARG A 883 14.71 6.13 5.29
C ARG A 883 15.49 5.14 6.15
N MET A 884 16.14 5.62 7.21
CA MET A 884 16.80 4.73 8.15
C MET A 884 15.80 3.91 8.96
N SER A 885 14.68 4.51 9.36
CA SER A 885 13.61 3.81 10.06
C SER A 885 12.96 2.73 9.20
N TYR A 886 12.75 3.00 7.90
CA TYR A 886 12.30 2.04 6.90
C TYR A 886 13.30 0.89 6.73
N PHE A 887 14.59 1.20 6.55
CA PHE A 887 15.64 0.20 6.38
C PHE A 887 15.80 -0.73 7.60
N LEU A 888 15.62 -0.21 8.81
CA LEU A 888 15.70 -0.99 10.05
C LEU A 888 14.38 -1.65 10.47
N ASP A 889 13.28 -1.37 9.77
CA ASP A 889 11.91 -1.74 10.16
C ASP A 889 11.56 -1.36 11.61
N ILE A 890 11.85 -0.12 12.03
CA ILE A 890 11.52 0.37 13.39
C ILE A 890 10.22 1.19 13.39
N HIS A 891 9.40 1.00 14.43
CA HIS A 891 7.99 1.46 14.48
C HIS A 891 7.77 2.59 15.49
N GLY A 892 8.85 3.20 16.01
CA GLY A 892 8.77 4.38 16.88
C GLY A 892 8.68 5.70 16.11
N PRO A 893 8.57 6.86 16.81
CA PRO A 893 8.56 8.17 16.17
C PRO A 893 9.85 8.41 15.37
N SER A 894 9.73 8.89 14.14
CA SER A 894 10.86 9.08 13.22
C SER A 894 10.77 10.46 12.58
N GLU A 895 11.59 11.40 13.05
CA GLU A 895 11.44 12.82 12.70
C GLU A 895 12.76 13.61 12.59
N PRO A 896 12.83 14.55 11.63
CA PRO A 896 13.88 15.56 11.62
C PRO A 896 13.57 16.66 12.63
N VAL A 897 14.61 17.26 13.20
CA VAL A 897 14.52 18.41 14.12
C VAL A 897 15.36 19.56 13.58
N GLU A 898 14.71 20.69 13.28
CA GLU A 898 15.37 21.91 12.81
C GLU A 898 14.99 23.08 13.72
N THR A 899 15.94 23.47 14.56
CA THR A 899 15.87 24.60 15.49
C THR A 899 17.18 25.38 15.47
N SER A 900 17.86 25.38 14.32
CA SER A 900 19.19 25.94 14.10
C SER A 900 20.24 25.30 15.00
N CYS A 901 21.05 26.08 15.72
CA CYS A 901 22.19 25.56 16.50
C CYS A 901 21.80 24.62 17.65
N SER A 902 20.53 24.57 18.06
CA SER A 902 20.05 23.71 19.16
C SER A 902 19.44 22.37 18.71
N SER A 903 19.41 22.08 17.41
CA SER A 903 18.69 20.93 16.83
C SER A 903 19.02 19.58 17.48
N SER A 904 20.29 19.28 17.74
CA SER A 904 20.69 18.01 18.34
C SER A 904 20.24 17.86 19.80
N LEU A 905 20.30 18.93 20.60
CA LEU A 905 19.82 18.91 21.98
C LEU A 905 18.30 18.82 22.06
N ILE A 906 17.58 19.45 21.13
CA ILE A 906 16.12 19.33 21.04
C ILE A 906 15.72 17.92 20.57
N ALA A 907 16.46 17.31 19.65
CA ALA A 907 16.27 15.90 19.27
C ALA A 907 16.42 14.96 20.49
N ILE A 908 17.47 15.17 21.31
CA ILE A 908 17.64 14.45 22.58
C ILE A 908 16.45 14.69 23.52
N HIS A 909 16.02 15.95 23.69
CA HIS A 909 14.86 16.27 24.55
C HIS A 909 13.59 15.54 24.08
N ARG A 910 13.27 15.58 22.78
CA ARG A 910 12.09 14.91 22.22
C ARG A 910 12.14 13.40 22.40
N ALA A 911 13.30 12.78 22.21
CA ALA A 911 13.48 11.36 22.46
C ALA A 911 13.26 10.99 23.94
N VAL A 912 13.83 11.77 24.86
CA VAL A 912 13.63 11.55 26.31
C VAL A 912 12.16 11.66 26.68
N GLU A 913 11.44 12.68 26.17
CA GLU A 913 9.99 12.82 26.42
C GLU A 913 9.16 11.70 25.77
N ALA A 914 9.52 11.28 24.55
CA ALA A 914 8.87 10.16 23.86
C ALA A 914 9.09 8.81 24.58
N MET A 915 10.26 8.62 25.19
CA MET A 915 10.55 7.44 26.01
C MET A 915 9.81 7.47 27.36
N ALA A 916 9.70 8.66 27.96
CA ALA A 916 8.99 8.87 29.22
C ALA A 916 7.47 8.65 29.07
N ASN A 917 6.87 9.12 27.96
CA ASN A 917 5.45 8.97 27.70
C ASN A 917 5.05 7.62 27.05
N GLY A 918 6.02 6.75 26.74
CA GLY A 918 5.79 5.42 26.18
C GLY A 918 5.54 5.37 24.67
N SER A 919 5.83 6.46 23.95
CA SER A 919 5.80 6.50 22.49
C SER A 919 6.94 5.69 21.85
N CYS A 920 8.08 5.54 22.55
CA CYS A 920 9.14 4.61 22.20
C CYS A 920 9.80 3.98 23.44
N ASP A 921 10.42 2.80 23.27
CA ASP A 921 11.13 2.09 24.35
C ASP A 921 12.64 2.37 24.34
N MET A 922 13.16 2.69 23.16
CA MET A 922 14.55 3.03 22.86
C MET A 922 14.55 4.15 21.84
N ALA A 923 15.63 4.92 21.76
CA ALA A 923 15.71 5.99 20.78
C ALA A 923 17.12 6.14 20.22
N ILE A 924 17.20 6.39 18.92
CA ILE A 924 18.41 6.83 18.25
C ILE A 924 18.29 8.34 18.06
N VAL A 925 19.29 9.09 18.49
CA VAL A 925 19.26 10.56 18.45
C VAL A 925 20.55 11.12 17.92
N GLY A 926 20.50 12.24 17.21
CA GLY A 926 21.74 12.81 16.70
C GLY A 926 21.60 14.19 16.08
N GLY A 927 22.68 14.63 15.44
CA GLY A 927 22.74 15.86 14.67
C GLY A 927 23.72 15.71 13.51
N VAL A 928 23.37 16.29 12.36
CA VAL A 928 24.23 16.32 11.16
C VAL A 928 24.23 17.72 10.54
N ASN A 929 25.39 18.19 10.11
CA ASN A 929 25.57 19.43 9.37
C ASN A 929 26.71 19.30 8.35
N THR A 930 26.46 19.74 7.12
CA THR A 930 27.46 19.82 6.04
C THR A 930 27.53 21.22 5.46
N ILE A 931 28.69 21.59 4.90
CA ILE A 931 28.94 22.91 4.34
C ILE A 931 29.40 22.72 2.90
N ILE A 932 28.45 22.70 1.98
CA ILE A 932 28.67 22.31 0.58
C ILE A 932 28.45 23.45 -0.42
N THR A 933 27.88 24.58 0.00
CA THR A 933 27.76 25.79 -0.83
C THR A 933 28.20 27.06 -0.09
N PRO A 934 28.64 28.11 -0.81
CA PRO A 934 29.10 29.35 -0.17
C PRO A 934 27.96 30.21 0.40
N GLY A 935 26.69 29.93 0.07
CA GLY A 935 25.55 30.82 0.33
C GLY A 935 25.41 31.22 1.81
N PHE A 936 25.28 30.24 2.70
CA PHE A 936 25.19 30.51 4.15
C PHE A 936 26.48 31.08 4.73
N HIS A 937 27.64 30.71 4.18
CA HIS A 937 28.93 31.24 4.63
C HIS A 937 29.02 32.75 4.38
N LEU A 938 28.63 33.19 3.18
CA LEU A 938 28.54 34.60 2.81
C LEU A 938 27.49 35.33 3.65
N SER A 939 26.32 34.74 3.83
CA SER A 939 25.24 35.33 4.63
C SER A 939 25.66 35.61 6.07
N PHE A 940 26.26 34.61 6.75
CA PHE A 940 26.72 34.78 8.13
C PHE A 940 27.93 35.71 8.25
N ALA A 941 28.83 35.71 7.26
CA ALA A 941 29.92 36.68 7.22
C ALA A 941 29.41 38.12 7.09
N ASN A 942 28.45 38.37 6.20
CA ASN A 942 27.84 39.69 6.01
C ASN A 942 27.02 40.13 7.22
N ALA A 943 26.45 39.18 7.97
CA ALA A 943 25.79 39.44 9.25
C ALA A 943 26.79 39.71 10.40
N GLY A 944 28.10 39.65 10.14
CA GLY A 944 29.14 39.86 11.15
C GLY A 944 29.26 38.74 12.18
N MET A 945 28.73 37.55 11.89
CA MET A 945 28.67 36.44 12.85
C MET A 945 29.92 35.57 12.86
N LEU A 946 30.76 35.64 11.83
CA LEU A 946 31.92 34.75 11.67
C LEU A 946 33.24 35.40 12.11
N SER A 947 34.07 34.63 12.80
CA SER A 947 35.42 35.04 13.21
C SER A 947 36.35 35.21 12.00
N LYS A 948 37.14 36.28 11.99
CA LYS A 948 38.04 36.62 10.87
C LYS A 948 39.32 35.80 10.86
N ASP A 949 39.81 35.41 12.02
CA ASP A 949 41.03 34.62 12.19
C ASP A 949 40.76 33.11 12.35
N GLY A 950 39.49 32.71 12.22
CA GLY A 950 39.10 31.31 12.25
C GLY A 950 39.18 30.69 13.65
N LYS A 951 39.02 31.49 14.71
CA LYS A 951 39.09 31.02 16.10
C LYS A 951 37.87 31.45 16.89
N CYS A 952 37.19 30.48 17.50
CA CYS A 952 36.17 30.76 18.52
C CYS A 952 36.87 31.18 19.82
N LYS A 953 36.78 32.46 20.19
CA LYS A 953 37.40 33.02 21.42
C LYS A 953 36.36 33.12 22.53
N THR A 954 35.82 31.99 22.94
CA THR A 954 34.71 31.89 23.88
C THR A 954 35.04 32.54 25.22
N PHE A 955 34.15 33.40 25.73
CA PHE A 955 34.32 34.18 26.97
C PHE A 955 35.51 35.15 27.00
N SER A 956 36.18 35.36 25.86
CA SER A 956 37.25 36.35 25.72
C SER A 956 36.67 37.74 25.45
N ASP A 957 37.32 38.78 25.93
CA ASP A 957 37.08 40.16 25.51
C ASP A 957 37.45 40.42 24.04
N GLN A 958 38.15 39.47 23.41
CA GLN A 958 38.50 39.46 21.98
C GLN A 958 37.55 38.63 21.11
N ALA A 959 36.41 38.18 21.65
CA ALA A 959 35.37 37.48 20.88
C ALA A 959 34.96 38.30 19.64
N ASP A 960 35.02 37.68 18.45
CA ASP A 960 34.75 38.34 17.16
C ASP A 960 33.85 37.53 16.23
N GLY A 961 33.21 36.47 16.73
CA GLY A 961 32.34 35.58 15.97
C GLY A 961 32.70 34.11 16.13
N TYR A 962 31.90 33.25 15.51
CA TYR A 962 32.11 31.80 15.53
C TYR A 962 32.73 31.28 14.23
N VAL A 963 33.14 30.01 14.22
CA VAL A 963 33.63 29.31 13.03
C VAL A 963 32.67 28.20 12.67
N ARG A 964 32.25 28.12 11.41
CA ARG A 964 31.35 27.04 10.96
C ARG A 964 32.10 25.71 10.90
N GLY A 965 31.43 24.63 11.26
CA GLY A 965 31.97 23.27 11.20
C GLY A 965 30.97 22.27 10.62
N GLU A 966 31.48 21.29 9.89
CA GLU A 966 30.77 20.08 9.49
C GLU A 966 30.87 19.02 10.58
N GLY A 967 29.91 18.09 10.60
CA GLY A 967 30.00 16.93 11.46
C GLY A 967 28.69 16.17 11.57
N VAL A 968 28.80 14.95 12.10
CA VAL A 968 27.67 14.10 12.45
C VAL A 968 27.96 13.44 13.79
N GLY A 969 26.95 13.40 14.65
CA GLY A 969 27.01 12.69 15.94
C GLY A 969 25.68 12.01 16.22
N VAL A 970 25.73 10.74 16.62
CA VAL A 970 24.57 9.89 16.90
C VAL A 970 24.78 9.15 18.22
N LEU A 971 23.72 9.06 19.02
CA LEU A 971 23.64 8.36 20.29
C LEU A 971 22.51 7.32 20.23
N PHE A 972 22.74 6.14 20.80
CA PHE A 972 21.70 5.15 21.07
C PHE A 972 21.29 5.24 22.54
N LEU A 973 20.00 5.42 22.79
CA LEU A 973 19.42 5.65 24.12
C LEU A 973 18.53 4.49 24.57
N LYS A 974 18.68 4.10 25.84
CA LYS A 974 17.80 3.15 26.53
C LYS A 974 17.42 3.69 27.90
N LYS A 975 16.26 3.27 28.41
CA LYS A 975 15.93 3.45 29.83
C LYS A 975 17.04 2.87 30.71
N LEU A 976 17.51 3.60 31.72
CA LEU A 976 18.67 3.18 32.53
C LEU A 976 18.49 1.79 33.12
N SER A 977 17.31 1.50 33.68
CA SER A 977 16.95 0.20 34.23
C SER A 977 17.08 -0.95 33.21
N ARG A 978 16.73 -0.69 31.94
CA ARG A 978 16.87 -1.65 30.84
C ARG A 978 18.31 -1.81 30.39
N ALA A 979 19.09 -0.72 30.38
CA ALA A 979 20.51 -0.78 30.05
C ALA A 979 21.29 -1.64 31.07
N GLU A 980 21.03 -1.43 32.36
CA GLU A 980 21.59 -2.21 33.45
C GLU A 980 21.16 -3.69 33.38
N GLN A 981 19.87 -3.95 33.10
CA GLN A 981 19.34 -5.30 32.95
C GLN A 981 19.98 -6.05 31.77
N SER A 982 20.22 -5.36 30.65
CA SER A 982 20.85 -5.92 29.46
C SER A 982 22.37 -6.06 29.60
N GLY A 983 22.98 -5.43 30.60
CA GLY A 983 24.44 -5.39 30.76
C GLY A 983 25.12 -4.56 29.68
N ASP A 984 24.45 -3.53 29.17
CA ASP A 984 24.96 -2.66 28.12
C ASP A 984 26.15 -1.82 28.63
N HIS A 985 27.01 -1.39 27.72
CA HIS A 985 28.01 -0.37 28.05
C HIS A 985 27.31 0.98 28.20
N ILE A 986 27.46 1.64 29.35
CA ILE A 986 26.81 2.93 29.62
C ILE A 986 27.87 4.03 29.60
N TYR A 987 27.87 4.85 28.55
CA TYR A 987 28.78 6.00 28.40
C TYR A 987 28.44 7.15 29.34
N GLY A 988 27.15 7.33 29.61
CA GLY A 988 26.64 8.41 30.43
C GLY A 988 25.14 8.30 30.66
N VAL A 989 24.63 9.08 31.60
CA VAL A 989 23.21 9.07 31.98
C VAL A 989 22.65 10.48 31.86
N ILE A 990 21.59 10.61 31.06
CA ILE A 990 20.80 11.83 30.91
C ILE A 990 19.82 11.88 32.07
N ARG A 991 20.07 12.82 33.00
CA ARG A 991 19.22 13.01 34.20
C ARG A 991 17.96 13.82 33.92
N SER A 992 18.04 14.80 33.04
CA SER A 992 16.92 15.64 32.65
C SER A 992 17.26 16.47 31.42
N THR A 993 16.23 16.92 30.70
CA THR A 993 16.33 17.91 29.63
C THR A 993 15.26 18.99 29.84
N ALA A 994 15.49 20.20 29.32
CA ALA A 994 14.52 21.30 29.34
C ALA A 994 14.69 22.17 28.10
N VAL A 995 13.58 22.73 27.60
CA VAL A 995 13.53 23.59 26.41
C VAL A 995 12.59 24.75 26.67
N ASN A 996 12.95 25.97 26.23
CA ASN A 996 12.07 27.13 26.19
C ASN A 996 12.41 28.06 25.00
N HIS A 997 11.62 29.13 24.82
CA HIS A 997 11.90 30.19 23.84
C HIS A 997 12.25 31.49 24.56
N GLY A 998 13.13 32.30 23.97
CA GLY A 998 13.59 33.57 24.54
C GLY A 998 12.53 34.68 24.62
N GLY A 999 11.35 34.46 24.05
CA GLY A 999 10.28 35.48 23.97
C GLY A 999 10.67 36.71 23.15
N ARG A 1000 10.08 37.86 23.46
CA ARG A 1000 10.40 39.14 22.80
C ARG A 1000 11.68 39.74 23.39
N ALA A 1001 12.70 39.91 22.57
CA ALA A 1001 13.95 40.61 22.88
C ALA A 1001 14.19 41.80 21.91
N SER A 1002 15.35 42.44 21.96
CA SER A 1002 15.71 43.58 21.10
C SER A 1002 15.81 43.21 19.61
N SER A 1003 16.10 41.94 19.31
CA SER A 1003 16.00 41.34 17.98
C SER A 1003 15.60 39.86 18.11
N LEU A 1004 15.27 39.20 17.00
CA LEU A 1004 14.94 37.77 16.97
C LEU A 1004 16.11 36.89 17.48
N THR A 1005 17.35 37.33 17.25
CA THR A 1005 18.57 36.61 17.61
C THR A 1005 19.22 37.11 18.90
N ALA A 1006 18.64 38.13 19.55
CA ALA A 1006 19.17 38.67 20.80
C ALA A 1006 18.90 37.69 21.95
N PRO A 1007 19.90 37.40 22.80
CA PRO A 1007 19.72 36.51 23.94
C PRO A 1007 18.81 37.13 25.00
N ASN A 1008 18.03 36.30 25.69
CA ASN A 1008 17.25 36.70 26.87
C ASN A 1008 17.80 36.01 28.13
N PRO A 1009 18.56 36.73 28.99
CA PRO A 1009 19.17 36.14 30.18
C PRO A 1009 18.16 35.55 31.17
N LYS A 1010 16.94 36.10 31.25
CA LYS A 1010 15.89 35.56 32.14
C LYS A 1010 15.40 34.21 31.63
N ALA A 1011 15.09 34.11 30.34
CA ALA A 1011 14.69 32.85 29.73
C ALA A 1011 15.80 31.79 29.81
N GLN A 1012 17.06 32.17 29.61
CA GLN A 1012 18.21 31.26 29.79
C GLN A 1012 18.34 30.78 31.24
N THR A 1013 18.11 31.66 32.22
CA THR A 1013 18.10 31.27 33.64
C THR A 1013 16.95 30.29 33.93
N GLU A 1014 15.76 30.56 33.41
CA GLU A 1014 14.57 29.73 33.62
C GLU A 1014 14.76 28.29 33.09
N VAL A 1015 15.32 28.11 31.89
CA VAL A 1015 15.54 26.77 31.32
C VAL A 1015 16.59 25.97 32.09
N LEU A 1016 17.67 26.62 32.56
CA LEU A 1016 18.69 25.97 33.40
C LEU A 1016 18.08 25.55 34.75
N VAL A 1017 17.29 26.43 35.37
CA VAL A 1017 16.61 26.16 36.63
C VAL A 1017 15.60 25.01 36.49
N GLN A 1018 14.87 24.98 35.38
CA GLN A 1018 13.93 23.90 35.07
C GLN A 1018 14.65 22.56 34.94
N ALA A 1019 15.77 22.52 34.20
CA ALA A 1019 16.54 21.30 33.99
C ALA A 1019 17.04 20.70 35.32
N TRP A 1020 17.81 21.44 36.13
CA TRP A 1020 18.36 20.84 37.36
C TRP A 1020 17.29 20.53 38.41
N ARG A 1021 16.15 21.24 38.41
CA ARG A 1021 15.02 20.93 39.30
C ARG A 1021 14.35 19.63 38.88
N LYS A 1022 14.14 19.43 37.58
CA LYS A 1022 13.62 18.17 37.02
C LYS A 1022 14.57 17.00 37.30
N ALA A 1023 15.90 17.21 37.23
CA ALA A 1023 16.88 16.17 37.57
C ALA A 1023 16.94 15.79 39.06
N GLY A 1024 16.37 16.63 39.95
CA GLY A 1024 16.45 16.42 41.39
C GLY A 1024 17.88 16.48 41.95
N ILE A 1025 18.76 17.30 41.36
CA ILE A 1025 20.15 17.45 41.80
C ILE A 1025 20.37 18.79 42.53
N ASP A 1026 21.29 18.80 43.50
CA ASP A 1026 21.79 20.04 44.08
C ASP A 1026 22.70 20.74 43.05
N PRO A 1027 22.43 21.99 42.62
CA PRO A 1027 23.28 22.67 41.64
C PRO A 1027 24.76 22.76 42.06
N ARG A 1028 25.06 22.67 43.36
CA ARG A 1028 26.44 22.65 43.88
C ARG A 1028 27.20 21.36 43.56
N SER A 1029 26.51 20.29 43.13
CA SER A 1029 27.14 19.05 42.70
C SER A 1029 27.62 19.08 41.23
N ILE A 1030 27.31 20.15 40.48
CA ILE A 1030 27.72 20.30 39.09
C ILE A 1030 29.19 20.73 39.06
N GLY A 1031 30.08 19.81 38.66
CA GLY A 1031 31.52 20.06 38.56
C GLY A 1031 32.00 20.58 37.21
N TYR A 1032 31.17 20.48 36.17
CA TYR A 1032 31.52 20.84 34.80
C TYR A 1032 30.30 21.41 34.06
N ILE A 1033 30.50 22.48 33.30
CA ILE A 1033 29.47 23.12 32.48
C ILE A 1033 30.02 23.28 31.07
N GLU A 1034 29.42 22.55 30.12
CA GLU A 1034 29.66 22.75 28.69
C GLU A 1034 28.70 23.82 28.17
N ALA A 1035 29.22 24.95 27.70
CA ALA A 1035 28.41 26.03 27.14
C ALA A 1035 28.39 25.96 25.61
N HIS A 1036 27.31 26.44 24.97
CA HIS A 1036 27.26 26.56 23.51
C HIS A 1036 28.42 27.41 22.95
N GLY A 1037 28.79 28.46 23.69
CA GLY A 1037 30.14 29.01 23.66
C GLY A 1037 30.65 29.45 22.28
N THR A 1038 29.84 30.13 21.49
CA THR A 1038 30.15 30.46 20.08
C THR A 1038 31.24 31.51 19.87
N GLY A 1039 31.66 32.24 20.90
CA GLY A 1039 32.65 33.34 20.74
C GLY A 1039 32.08 34.59 20.04
N THR A 1040 30.76 34.79 20.13
CA THR A 1040 30.03 35.97 19.62
C THR A 1040 29.87 37.04 20.72
N VAL A 1041 29.80 38.32 20.32
CA VAL A 1041 29.67 39.50 21.20
C VAL A 1041 28.22 39.79 21.57
#